data_AF-A0A0G4HZ81-F1
#
_entry.id   AF-A0A0G4HZ81-F1
#
_cell.length_a   1.000
_cell.length_b   1.000
_cell.length_c   1.000
_cell.angle_alpha   90.00
_cell.angle_beta   90.00
_cell.angle_gamma   90.00
#
_symmetry.space_group_name_H-M   'P 1'
#
loop_
_entity.id
_entity.type
_entity.pdbx_description
1 polymer ?
#
loop_
_entity_poly.entity_id
_entity_poly.type
_entity_poly.pdbx_seq_one_letter_code
_entity_poly.pdbx_strand_id
1 'polypeptide(L)'
;MMPNTGRRDPSLSCVWETARKNLRPFMGLFFCCLSAFCFSLVSLTVRLASRLWEVLQIIWYRAVIQVIVGMGTLGLRSLQARKFPCWSDVFGPRPLRVYVLGRGVFGALANGLQFFVLTQMPIGEASAVFLTSPLFTTVIAWLWLGERWGRLDSLAAVLMLLGTVLLAQPEFIFPPENTIFLRGEGEGEGRETETETEKGTEETASPVVVPRWSAVLFGLLAAFLSGITLNMIRRAKEADPLCFTLSFSISSLVLSSVAMPIFSPLNSESTAVRAAVSSFSSLSKFWNLWGWITLVGLCGFGAHWFQAAGMKFERAGLVAFVRRSDVIWAFIFQAFVLGQPVTLISLLGSLLVVAGVCVIAGDKLMSERRKRREEGERKEDTVVSFSDEKTAARQVLKGVGESAEEEEQAQTHPILKDSRIHCLLAQSQVSLLPAEETKDSHQTPTTLLPRPHHFNLPLPPSLMIEARLRLQQTGFVVLPMGKGVEKDLKRVADLASEIVGVPLPSGDAYGGKGGSSRQTIGDSPFLNVSGALAGTPSFLENRLHTEMAYAASLPRWLAFCLVKQSKSPALTLLGDSASMGRELSASLVEKFLSLGVVYVRQFHDESERGVDAFFFDSWQKAFRAETAEAAVETASKNALVEKGGYVRLRSTLERHRDGRRLTLRTWAPVFHEMEGEGLVWSGAVLNRHGTKFDGHPVFGQVENCERPNHVVWGDGSEMSENELEELRRATERCTRRIELTDGDVMIVDNLRLQHGRSKFEGGQGGRLMGVMILGSVQRNCVLPSDAAV
;
A
#
# COMPACT_ATOMS: atom_id res chain seq x y z
N MET A 1 9.60 61.41 8.82
CA MET A 1 9.83 61.05 7.40
C MET A 1 11.26 60.58 7.26
N MET A 2 11.51 59.53 6.48
CA MET A 2 12.82 59.28 5.84
C MET A 2 12.56 58.64 4.47
N PRO A 3 13.25 59.07 3.39
CA PRO A 3 13.05 58.52 2.05
C PRO A 3 13.87 57.23 1.87
N ASN A 4 13.26 56.20 1.25
CA ASN A 4 13.93 54.95 0.94
C ASN A 4 14.33 54.92 -0.55
N THR A 5 15.51 55.46 -0.87
CA THR A 5 16.03 55.63 -2.24
C THR A 5 16.85 54.43 -2.75
N GLY A 6 16.36 53.21 -2.50
CA GLY A 6 16.89 52.02 -3.18
C GLY A 6 16.62 52.07 -4.69
N ARG A 7 17.63 52.47 -5.48
CA ARG A 7 17.60 52.39 -6.96
C ARG A 7 17.37 50.93 -7.37
N ARG A 8 16.15 50.58 -7.76
CA ARG A 8 15.87 49.32 -8.45
C ARG A 8 16.45 49.41 -9.85
N ASP A 9 17.24 48.42 -10.24
CA ASP A 9 17.78 48.31 -11.59
C ASP A 9 16.63 48.33 -12.64
N PRO A 10 16.62 49.31 -13.56
CA PRO A 10 15.57 49.43 -14.56
C PRO A 10 15.58 48.26 -15.56
N SER A 11 16.70 47.57 -15.76
CA SER A 11 16.78 46.39 -16.63
C SER A 11 15.98 45.22 -16.03
N LEU A 12 16.24 44.87 -14.77
CA LEU A 12 15.55 43.79 -14.07
C LEU A 12 14.07 44.08 -13.86
N SER A 13 13.69 45.33 -13.57
CA SER A 13 12.27 45.69 -13.46
C SER A 13 11.56 45.65 -14.82
N CYS A 14 12.20 46.08 -15.91
CA CYS A 14 11.66 45.94 -17.27
C CYS A 14 11.52 44.47 -17.71
N VAL A 15 12.52 43.63 -17.42
CA VAL A 15 12.47 42.17 -17.68
C VAL A 15 11.35 41.52 -16.87
N TRP A 16 11.23 41.81 -15.57
CA TRP A 16 10.13 41.30 -14.74
C TRP A 16 8.76 41.79 -15.19
N GLU A 17 8.62 43.06 -15.60
CA GLU A 17 7.36 43.56 -16.15
C GLU A 17 7.02 42.91 -17.49
N THR A 18 8.00 42.70 -18.37
CA THR A 18 7.81 42.06 -19.67
C THR A 18 7.43 40.60 -19.50
N ALA A 19 8.13 39.86 -18.63
CA ALA A 19 7.76 38.51 -18.21
C ALA A 19 6.34 38.48 -17.62
N ARG A 20 6.00 39.40 -16.71
CA ARG A 20 4.67 39.50 -16.10
C ARG A 20 3.57 39.86 -17.11
N LYS A 21 3.87 40.70 -18.10
CA LYS A 21 2.98 41.01 -19.25
C LYS A 21 2.81 39.78 -20.17
N ASN A 22 3.82 38.92 -20.29
CA ASN A 22 3.78 37.69 -21.10
C ASN A 22 3.14 36.49 -20.37
N LEU A 23 3.22 36.43 -19.03
CA LEU A 23 2.66 35.37 -18.20
C LEU A 23 1.17 35.59 -17.86
N ARG A 24 0.68 36.83 -17.86
CA ARG A 24 -0.74 37.17 -17.59
C ARG A 24 -1.77 36.29 -18.33
N PRO A 25 -1.63 36.00 -19.64
CA PRO A 25 -2.55 35.12 -20.36
C PRO A 25 -2.60 33.67 -19.83
N PHE A 26 -1.50 33.17 -19.24
CA PHE A 26 -1.36 31.79 -18.77
C PHE A 26 -1.77 31.60 -17.30
N MET A 27 -2.12 32.68 -16.59
CA MET A 27 -2.55 32.63 -15.19
C MET A 27 -3.76 31.70 -14.96
N GLY A 28 -4.69 31.63 -15.91
CA GLY A 28 -5.84 30.74 -15.84
C GLY A 28 -5.44 29.27 -15.88
N LEU A 29 -4.73 28.86 -16.94
CA LEU A 29 -4.12 27.53 -17.07
C LEU A 29 -3.28 27.16 -15.84
N PHE A 30 -2.46 28.08 -15.31
CA PHE A 30 -1.67 27.84 -14.09
C PHE A 30 -2.55 27.50 -12.88
N PHE A 31 -3.60 28.28 -12.61
CA PHE A 31 -4.55 27.97 -11.53
C PHE A 31 -5.31 26.65 -11.78
N CYS A 32 -5.58 26.28 -13.02
CA CYS A 32 -6.22 25.00 -13.36
C CYS A 32 -5.29 23.80 -13.08
N CYS A 33 -4.01 23.88 -13.46
CA CYS A 33 -3.01 22.85 -13.14
C CYS A 33 -2.76 22.74 -11.63
N LEU A 34 -2.72 23.87 -10.91
CA LEU A 34 -2.57 23.88 -9.45
C LEU A 34 -3.82 23.32 -8.74
N SER A 35 -5.01 23.60 -9.25
CA SER A 35 -6.26 22.97 -8.80
C SER A 35 -6.22 21.45 -9.01
N ALA A 36 -5.75 20.99 -10.17
CA ALA A 36 -5.60 19.57 -10.48
C ALA A 36 -4.62 18.85 -9.52
N PHE A 37 -3.46 19.45 -9.26
CA PHE A 37 -2.49 18.98 -8.27
C PHE A 37 -3.09 18.92 -6.85
N CYS A 38 -3.90 19.91 -6.45
CA CYS A 38 -4.58 19.86 -5.16
C CYS A 38 -5.67 18.76 -5.12
N PHE A 39 -6.37 18.48 -6.22
CA PHE A 39 -7.36 17.39 -6.29
C PHE A 39 -6.71 16.00 -6.25
N SER A 40 -5.56 15.78 -6.90
CA SER A 40 -4.83 14.51 -6.81
C SER A 40 -4.24 14.29 -5.42
N LEU A 41 -3.75 15.35 -4.76
CA LEU A 41 -3.29 15.27 -3.37
C LEU A 41 -4.44 14.98 -2.40
N VAL A 42 -5.65 15.50 -2.66
CA VAL A 42 -6.86 15.05 -1.95
C VAL A 42 -7.15 13.57 -2.20
N SER A 43 -7.03 13.08 -3.44
CA SER A 43 -7.27 11.65 -3.75
C SER A 43 -6.29 10.73 -3.00
N LEU A 44 -4.98 11.04 -3.02
CA LEU A 44 -3.96 10.33 -2.26
C LEU A 44 -4.26 10.34 -0.75
N THR A 45 -4.53 11.52 -0.19
CA THR A 45 -4.73 11.67 1.27
C THR A 45 -6.06 11.10 1.74
N VAL A 46 -7.07 10.99 0.88
CA VAL A 46 -8.28 10.19 1.13
C VAL A 46 -7.98 8.69 1.14
N ARG A 47 -7.19 8.16 0.19
CA ARG A 47 -6.77 6.73 0.17
C ARG A 47 -5.90 6.33 1.38
N LEU A 48 -5.22 7.30 2.01
CA LEU A 48 -4.51 7.11 3.27
C LEU A 48 -5.43 7.26 4.49
N ALA A 49 -6.32 8.26 4.50
CA ALA A 49 -7.27 8.48 5.59
C ALA A 49 -8.33 7.38 5.70
N SER A 50 -8.72 6.74 4.59
CA SER A 50 -9.72 5.65 4.57
C SER A 50 -9.30 4.39 5.32
N ARG A 51 -8.01 4.27 5.69
CA ARG A 51 -7.52 3.23 6.61
C ARG A 51 -7.94 3.45 8.07
N LEU A 52 -8.35 4.67 8.42
CA LEU A 52 -8.64 5.09 9.80
C LEU A 52 -10.04 5.69 9.97
N TRP A 53 -10.70 6.10 8.88
CA TRP A 53 -11.94 6.88 8.88
C TRP A 53 -12.87 6.46 7.74
N GLU A 54 -14.16 6.39 8.02
CA GLU A 54 -15.18 6.10 7.00
C GLU A 54 -15.28 7.22 5.95
N VAL A 55 -15.62 6.87 4.71
CA VAL A 55 -15.71 7.82 3.57
C VAL A 55 -16.65 9.01 3.87
N LEU A 56 -17.82 8.75 4.46
CA LEU A 56 -18.77 9.81 4.85
C LEU A 56 -18.22 10.73 5.94
N GLN A 57 -17.48 10.18 6.91
CA GLN A 57 -16.80 10.95 7.96
C GLN A 57 -15.70 11.83 7.35
N ILE A 58 -14.88 11.29 6.43
CA ILE A 58 -13.85 12.06 5.70
C ILE A 58 -14.48 13.23 4.94
N ILE A 59 -15.62 13.04 4.26
CA ILE A 59 -16.34 14.13 3.58
C ILE A 59 -16.80 15.20 4.58
N TRP A 60 -17.35 14.77 5.72
CA TRP A 60 -17.85 15.67 6.76
C TRP A 60 -16.73 16.51 7.38
N TYR A 61 -15.65 15.87 7.87
CA TYR A 61 -14.51 16.57 8.47
C TYR A 61 -13.80 17.48 7.45
N ARG A 62 -13.64 17.02 6.19
CA ARG A 62 -13.16 17.86 5.08
C ARG A 62 -13.99 19.12 4.94
N ALA A 63 -15.33 19.00 4.94
CA ALA A 63 -16.22 20.14 4.81
C ALA A 63 -16.13 21.10 6.00
N VAL A 64 -16.03 20.60 7.25
CA VAL A 64 -15.78 21.41 8.45
C VAL A 64 -14.49 22.23 8.31
N ILE A 65 -13.38 21.59 7.96
CA ILE A 65 -12.09 22.28 7.80
C ILE A 65 -12.17 23.34 6.68
N GLN A 66 -12.84 23.04 5.57
CA GLN A 66 -13.01 23.98 4.45
C GLN A 66 -13.88 25.19 4.84
N VAL A 67 -14.91 25.01 5.68
CA VAL A 67 -15.68 26.12 6.28
C VAL A 67 -14.80 26.95 7.22
N ILE A 68 -14.03 26.32 8.12
CA ILE A 68 -13.14 27.03 9.07
C ILE A 68 -12.10 27.87 8.31
N VAL A 69 -11.43 27.30 7.31
CA VAL A 69 -10.42 28.00 6.49
C VAL A 69 -11.07 29.11 5.65
N GLY A 70 -12.25 28.88 5.08
CA GLY A 70 -12.99 29.89 4.33
C GLY A 70 -13.45 31.07 5.19
N MET A 71 -13.99 30.80 6.37
CA MET A 71 -14.42 31.84 7.31
C MET A 71 -13.24 32.57 7.95
N GLY A 72 -12.13 31.87 8.24
CA GLY A 72 -10.89 32.47 8.71
C GLY A 72 -10.24 33.40 7.67
N THR A 73 -10.18 32.99 6.40
CA THR A 73 -9.68 33.85 5.31
C THR A 73 -10.60 35.03 5.02
N LEU A 74 -11.92 34.89 5.16
CA LEU A 74 -12.87 36.00 5.13
C LEU A 74 -12.65 36.96 6.32
N GLY A 75 -12.46 36.43 7.53
CA GLY A 75 -12.17 37.21 8.74
C GLY A 75 -10.89 38.02 8.64
N LEU A 76 -9.80 37.42 8.15
CA LEU A 76 -8.52 38.11 7.90
C LEU A 76 -8.67 39.26 6.88
N ARG A 77 -9.41 39.03 5.78
CA ARG A 77 -9.73 40.08 4.79
C ARG A 77 -10.59 41.20 5.41
N SER A 78 -11.58 40.85 6.23
CA SER A 78 -12.46 41.77 6.97
C SER A 78 -11.65 42.68 7.92
N LEU A 79 -10.70 42.10 8.67
CA LEU A 79 -9.79 42.84 9.55
C LEU A 79 -8.87 43.77 8.76
N GLN A 80 -8.25 43.30 7.67
CA GLN A 80 -7.40 44.11 6.79
C GLN A 80 -8.18 45.27 6.15
N ALA A 81 -9.42 45.05 5.74
CA ALA A 81 -10.30 46.06 5.15
C ALA A 81 -10.99 46.97 6.18
N ARG A 82 -10.87 46.67 7.48
CA ARG A 82 -11.62 47.30 8.59
C ARG A 82 -13.14 47.36 8.34
N LYS A 83 -13.71 46.29 7.78
CA LYS A 83 -15.15 46.18 7.45
C LYS A 83 -15.66 44.81 7.87
N PHE A 84 -16.75 44.78 8.65
CA PHE A 84 -17.41 43.53 9.02
C PHE A 84 -17.89 42.74 7.79
N PRO A 85 -17.84 41.39 7.80
CA PRO A 85 -18.27 40.58 6.67
C PRO A 85 -19.78 40.72 6.43
N CYS A 86 -20.17 40.92 5.18
CA CYS A 86 -21.57 40.97 4.79
C CYS A 86 -22.04 39.65 4.16
N TRP A 87 -23.36 39.43 4.10
CA TRP A 87 -23.96 38.30 3.39
C TRP A 87 -23.60 38.24 1.89
N SER A 88 -23.12 39.33 1.30
CA SER A 88 -22.55 39.36 -0.06
C SER A 88 -21.22 38.61 -0.18
N ASP A 89 -20.49 38.47 0.92
CA ASP A 89 -19.07 38.08 0.88
C ASP A 89 -18.91 36.57 1.12
N VAL A 90 -19.89 35.96 1.79
CA VAL A 90 -20.05 34.50 1.92
C VAL A 90 -20.76 33.91 0.69
N PHE A 91 -21.89 34.48 0.28
CA PHE A 91 -22.79 33.88 -0.73
C PHE A 91 -22.85 34.63 -2.07
N GLY A 92 -21.93 35.58 -2.29
CA GLY A 92 -21.91 36.41 -3.48
C GLY A 92 -22.97 37.53 -3.51
N PRO A 93 -22.80 38.50 -4.43
CA PRO A 93 -23.73 39.62 -4.61
C PRO A 93 -25.08 39.13 -5.15
N ARG A 94 -26.16 39.85 -4.80
CA ARG A 94 -27.56 39.47 -5.10
C ARG A 94 -27.80 38.89 -6.51
N PRO A 95 -27.38 39.51 -7.64
CA PRO A 95 -27.65 38.97 -8.98
C PRO A 95 -26.87 37.68 -9.32
N LEU A 96 -25.74 37.40 -8.66
CA LEU A 96 -24.92 36.21 -8.91
C LEU A 96 -25.18 35.08 -7.90
N ARG A 97 -25.82 35.39 -6.76
CA ARG A 97 -26.05 34.47 -5.64
C ARG A 97 -26.69 33.14 -6.02
N VAL A 98 -27.61 33.12 -6.99
CA VAL A 98 -28.25 31.88 -7.46
C VAL A 98 -27.24 30.89 -8.07
N TYR A 99 -26.23 31.39 -8.77
CA TYR A 99 -25.16 30.55 -9.34
C TYR A 99 -24.14 30.12 -8.27
N VAL A 100 -23.88 30.96 -7.26
CA VAL A 100 -23.01 30.62 -6.12
C VAL A 100 -23.63 29.53 -5.25
N LEU A 101 -24.90 29.71 -4.83
CA LEU A 101 -25.65 28.72 -4.05
C LEU A 101 -25.91 27.43 -4.85
N GLY A 102 -26.26 27.55 -6.13
CA GLY A 102 -26.39 26.41 -7.03
C GLY A 102 -25.10 25.61 -7.19
N ARG A 103 -23.95 26.29 -7.33
CA ARG A 103 -22.61 25.64 -7.31
C ARG A 103 -22.35 24.94 -5.97
N GLY A 104 -22.88 25.46 -4.87
CA GLY A 104 -22.87 24.79 -3.58
C GLY A 104 -23.63 23.48 -3.61
N VAL A 105 -24.94 23.54 -3.84
CA VAL A 105 -25.87 22.40 -3.76
C VAL A 105 -25.56 21.33 -4.82
N PHE A 106 -25.50 21.69 -6.10
CA PHE A 106 -25.20 20.72 -7.16
C PHE A 106 -23.77 20.16 -7.05
N GLY A 107 -22.83 20.93 -6.49
CA GLY A 107 -21.47 20.47 -6.22
C GLY A 107 -21.42 19.44 -5.10
N ALA A 108 -22.12 19.69 -3.99
CA ALA A 108 -22.25 18.76 -2.88
C ALA A 108 -22.95 17.47 -3.32
N LEU A 109 -24.04 17.58 -4.10
CA LEU A 109 -24.77 16.42 -4.63
C LEU A 109 -23.93 15.61 -5.62
N ALA A 110 -23.21 16.26 -6.54
CA ALA A 110 -22.30 15.57 -7.47
C ALA A 110 -21.17 14.85 -6.71
N ASN A 111 -20.55 15.49 -5.73
CA ASN A 111 -19.53 14.90 -4.87
C ASN A 111 -20.09 13.70 -4.08
N GLY A 112 -21.29 13.82 -3.49
CA GLY A 112 -21.97 12.73 -2.78
C GLY A 112 -22.29 11.54 -3.67
N LEU A 113 -22.85 11.78 -4.88
CA LEU A 113 -23.11 10.73 -5.86
C LEU A 113 -21.81 10.07 -6.38
N GLN A 114 -20.71 10.82 -6.51
CA GLN A 114 -19.40 10.24 -6.86
C GLN A 114 -18.91 9.26 -5.78
N PHE A 115 -19.01 9.64 -4.49
CA PHE A 115 -18.63 8.74 -3.40
C PHE A 115 -19.58 7.55 -3.24
N PHE A 116 -20.89 7.72 -3.47
CA PHE A 116 -21.83 6.59 -3.54
C PHE A 116 -21.46 5.63 -4.68
N VAL A 117 -21.23 6.14 -5.89
CA VAL A 117 -20.86 5.31 -7.06
C VAL A 117 -19.57 4.53 -6.84
N LEU A 118 -18.60 5.10 -6.11
CA LEU A 118 -17.36 4.42 -5.72
C LEU A 118 -17.56 3.29 -4.69
N THR A 119 -18.75 3.09 -4.12
CA THR A 119 -19.09 1.88 -3.35
C THR A 119 -19.99 0.89 -4.12
N GLN A 120 -20.28 1.15 -5.40
CA GLN A 120 -21.20 0.33 -6.21
C GLN A 120 -20.55 -0.29 -7.46
N MET A 121 -19.39 0.19 -7.90
CA MET A 121 -18.62 -0.40 -9.01
C MET A 121 -17.11 -0.13 -8.88
N PRO A 122 -16.23 -0.91 -9.53
CA PRO A 122 -14.78 -0.76 -9.45
C PRO A 122 -14.28 0.65 -9.76
N ILE A 123 -13.13 1.01 -9.18
CA ILE A 123 -12.56 2.37 -9.29
C ILE A 123 -12.22 2.73 -10.75
N GLY A 124 -11.83 1.74 -11.57
CA GLY A 124 -11.62 1.90 -13.02
C GLY A 124 -12.90 2.29 -13.77
N GLU A 125 -13.97 1.50 -13.62
CA GLU A 125 -15.29 1.80 -14.20
C GLU A 125 -15.85 3.15 -13.71
N ALA A 126 -15.85 3.39 -12.40
CA ALA A 126 -16.32 4.65 -11.82
C ALA A 126 -15.55 5.85 -12.37
N SER A 127 -14.22 5.74 -12.51
CA SER A 127 -13.37 6.78 -13.10
C SER A 127 -13.71 7.02 -14.57
N ALA A 128 -13.91 5.96 -15.37
CA ALA A 128 -14.30 6.07 -16.77
C ALA A 128 -15.67 6.76 -16.94
N VAL A 129 -16.67 6.42 -16.11
CA VAL A 129 -17.97 7.11 -16.11
C VAL A 129 -17.81 8.57 -15.70
N PHE A 130 -17.00 8.88 -14.67
CA PHE A 130 -16.75 10.27 -14.27
C PHE A 130 -15.97 11.06 -15.33
N LEU A 131 -15.16 10.43 -16.20
CA LEU A 131 -14.44 11.08 -17.30
C LEU A 131 -15.36 11.66 -18.38
N THR A 132 -16.66 11.33 -18.40
CA THR A 132 -17.65 11.97 -19.27
C THR A 132 -17.94 13.44 -18.91
N SER A 133 -17.65 13.87 -17.68
CA SER A 133 -18.01 15.19 -17.15
C SER A 133 -17.52 16.41 -17.98
N PRO A 134 -16.32 16.43 -18.60
CA PRO A 134 -15.89 17.52 -19.48
C PRO A 134 -16.75 17.66 -20.74
N LEU A 135 -17.33 16.56 -21.25
CA LEU A 135 -18.25 16.58 -22.40
C LEU A 135 -19.58 17.24 -22.02
N PHE A 136 -20.14 16.89 -20.85
CA PHE A 136 -21.28 17.63 -20.30
C PHE A 136 -20.92 19.10 -20.06
N THR A 137 -19.69 19.39 -19.60
CA THR A 137 -19.24 20.77 -19.37
C THR A 137 -19.17 21.58 -20.67
N THR A 138 -18.61 21.05 -21.77
CA THR A 138 -18.55 21.74 -23.06
C THR A 138 -19.93 21.92 -23.69
N VAL A 139 -20.78 20.88 -23.68
CA VAL A 139 -22.14 20.98 -24.23
C VAL A 139 -22.97 22.03 -23.48
N ILE A 140 -22.91 22.05 -22.14
CA ILE A 140 -23.57 23.08 -21.34
C ILE A 140 -22.93 24.47 -21.56
N ALA A 141 -21.61 24.57 -21.73
CA ALA A 141 -20.94 25.85 -22.01
C ALA A 141 -21.35 26.42 -23.38
N TRP A 142 -21.49 25.57 -24.39
CA TRP A 142 -21.98 25.96 -25.71
C TRP A 142 -23.44 26.43 -25.66
N LEU A 143 -24.33 25.64 -25.06
CA LEU A 143 -25.77 25.94 -24.98
C LEU A 143 -26.11 27.12 -24.04
N TRP A 144 -25.45 27.23 -22.88
CA TRP A 144 -25.81 28.20 -21.83
C TRP A 144 -24.97 29.48 -21.86
N LEU A 145 -23.71 29.40 -22.30
CA LEU A 145 -22.76 30.53 -22.30
C LEU A 145 -22.40 31.01 -23.70
N GLY A 146 -22.79 30.29 -24.76
CA GLY A 146 -22.42 30.59 -26.14
C GLY A 146 -20.93 30.40 -26.44
N GLU A 147 -20.20 29.66 -25.60
CA GLU A 147 -18.76 29.44 -25.81
C GLU A 147 -18.52 28.57 -27.05
N ARG A 148 -18.04 29.19 -28.14
CA ARG A 148 -17.74 28.51 -29.41
C ARG A 148 -16.52 27.60 -29.27
N TRP A 149 -16.63 26.39 -29.82
CA TRP A 149 -15.56 25.38 -29.85
C TRP A 149 -14.58 25.66 -31.00
N GLY A 150 -13.30 25.89 -30.71
CA GLY A 150 -12.25 26.01 -31.72
C GLY A 150 -11.72 24.64 -32.19
N ARG A 151 -11.25 24.52 -33.44
CA ARG A 151 -10.75 23.24 -33.98
C ARG A 151 -9.57 22.66 -33.16
N LEU A 152 -8.70 23.53 -32.63
CA LEU A 152 -7.59 23.13 -31.77
C LEU A 152 -8.05 22.78 -30.35
N ASP A 153 -9.08 23.47 -29.81
CA ASP A 153 -9.77 23.04 -28.58
C ASP A 153 -10.38 21.63 -28.76
N SER A 154 -10.92 21.30 -29.94
CA SER A 154 -11.48 19.97 -30.24
C SER A 154 -10.40 18.90 -30.30
N LEU A 155 -9.28 19.16 -30.98
CA LEU A 155 -8.15 18.24 -31.05
C LEU A 155 -7.58 17.96 -29.65
N ALA A 156 -7.34 19.02 -28.85
CA ALA A 156 -6.87 18.87 -27.48
C ALA A 156 -7.87 18.10 -26.60
N ALA A 157 -9.17 18.39 -26.69
CA ALA A 157 -10.21 17.66 -25.97
C ALA A 157 -10.19 16.15 -26.27
N VAL A 158 -10.03 15.76 -27.55
CA VAL A 158 -9.93 14.35 -27.96
C VAL A 158 -8.65 13.69 -27.43
N LEU A 159 -7.49 14.35 -27.57
CA LEU A 159 -6.21 13.86 -27.05
C LEU A 159 -6.25 13.65 -25.53
N MET A 160 -6.81 14.62 -24.80
CA MET A 160 -6.94 14.52 -23.34
C MET A 160 -7.95 13.45 -22.93
N LEU A 161 -9.10 13.33 -23.60
CA LEU A 161 -10.07 12.27 -23.29
C LEU A 161 -9.47 10.87 -23.53
N LEU A 162 -8.87 10.64 -24.69
CA LEU A 162 -8.19 9.38 -25.02
C LEU A 162 -7.07 9.06 -24.03
N GLY A 163 -6.21 10.04 -23.74
CA GLY A 163 -5.14 9.89 -22.75
C GLY A 163 -5.66 9.58 -21.35
N THR A 164 -6.79 10.17 -20.93
CA THR A 164 -7.40 9.85 -19.63
C THR A 164 -8.05 8.48 -19.57
N VAL A 165 -8.56 7.94 -20.68
CA VAL A 165 -9.09 6.56 -20.74
C VAL A 165 -7.94 5.55 -20.68
N LEU A 166 -6.83 5.81 -21.38
CA LEU A 166 -5.58 5.03 -21.29
C LEU A 166 -4.93 5.08 -19.90
N LEU A 167 -5.13 6.18 -19.15
CA LEU A 167 -4.72 6.28 -17.75
C LEU A 167 -5.69 5.55 -16.81
N ALA A 168 -7.00 5.66 -17.01
CA ALA A 168 -8.00 5.08 -16.12
C ALA A 168 -8.12 3.56 -16.24
N GLN A 169 -7.73 2.98 -17.39
CA GLN A 169 -7.69 1.54 -17.67
C GLN A 169 -8.89 0.73 -17.15
N PRO A 170 -10.14 1.15 -17.49
CA PRO A 170 -11.32 0.41 -17.10
C PRO A 170 -11.28 -1.01 -17.69
N GLU A 171 -11.62 -2.00 -16.87
CA GLU A 171 -11.46 -3.43 -17.16
C GLU A 171 -12.10 -3.83 -18.51
N PHE A 172 -13.24 -3.22 -18.87
CA PHE A 172 -13.95 -3.51 -20.11
C PHE A 172 -13.25 -3.04 -21.41
N ILE A 173 -12.24 -2.17 -21.33
CA ILE A 173 -11.42 -1.74 -22.49
C ILE A 173 -10.01 -2.33 -22.41
N PHE A 174 -9.45 -2.39 -21.20
CA PHE A 174 -8.11 -2.89 -20.94
C PHE A 174 -8.21 -4.13 -20.06
N PRO A 175 -8.56 -5.30 -20.65
CA PRO A 175 -8.63 -6.54 -19.91
C PRO A 175 -7.26 -6.82 -19.26
N PRO A 176 -7.25 -7.22 -17.98
CA PRO A 176 -6.10 -7.46 -17.12
C PRO A 176 -4.81 -8.00 -17.77
N GLU A 177 -4.93 -8.97 -18.68
CA GLU A 177 -3.83 -9.74 -19.27
C GLU A 177 -2.84 -8.95 -20.15
N ASN A 178 -3.12 -7.68 -20.50
CA ASN A 178 -2.36 -6.93 -21.51
C ASN A 178 -1.53 -5.73 -20.98
N THR A 179 -1.40 -5.54 -19.66
CA THR A 179 -0.65 -4.40 -19.09
C THR A 179 0.85 -4.67 -18.92
N ILE A 180 1.67 -4.11 -19.83
CA ILE A 180 3.15 -4.14 -19.80
C ILE A 180 3.69 -2.97 -18.95
N PHE A 181 4.81 -3.16 -18.21
CA PHE A 181 5.44 -2.15 -17.33
C PHE A 181 6.85 -1.73 -17.81
N LEU A 182 7.34 -0.54 -17.41
CA LEU A 182 8.45 0.12 -18.13
C LEU A 182 9.79 0.33 -17.40
N ARG A 183 9.86 0.36 -16.06
CA ARG A 183 11.14 0.67 -15.38
C ARG A 183 11.26 0.19 -13.92
N GLY A 184 12.28 -0.62 -13.68
CA GLY A 184 13.10 -0.58 -12.46
C GLY A 184 12.52 -1.22 -11.21
N GLU A 185 12.92 -2.48 -10.97
CA GLU A 185 13.19 -3.08 -9.65
C GLU A 185 12.32 -2.57 -8.49
N GLY A 186 11.06 -2.98 -8.51
CA GLY A 186 10.05 -2.67 -7.49
C GLY A 186 9.02 -3.78 -7.39
N GLU A 187 8.34 -3.83 -6.25
CA GLU A 187 7.43 -4.90 -5.83
C GLU A 187 6.17 -5.02 -6.70
N GLY A 188 5.87 -6.25 -7.13
CA GLY A 188 4.49 -6.75 -7.29
C GLY A 188 3.73 -6.48 -8.59
N GLU A 189 2.49 -7.00 -8.59
CA GLU A 189 1.27 -6.52 -9.29
C GLU A 189 1.41 -6.24 -10.81
N GLY A 190 0.90 -7.07 -11.73
CA GLY A 190 -0.07 -8.18 -11.62
C GLY A 190 -1.51 -7.77 -11.98
N ARG A 191 -2.26 -8.67 -12.62
CA ARG A 191 -3.69 -8.54 -12.96
C ARG A 191 -4.14 -9.92 -13.53
N GLU A 192 -4.88 -10.78 -12.84
CA GLU A 192 -6.23 -10.65 -12.25
C GLU A 192 -7.34 -10.43 -13.28
N THR A 193 -7.52 -11.37 -14.21
CA THR A 193 -8.67 -11.38 -15.13
C THR A 193 -9.96 -11.67 -14.36
N GLU A 194 -10.71 -10.61 -14.01
CA GLU A 194 -12.04 -10.73 -13.40
C GLU A 194 -13.08 -11.29 -14.39
N THR A 195 -13.10 -12.60 -14.61
CA THR A 195 -14.34 -13.28 -14.99
C THR A 195 -15.19 -13.47 -13.75
N GLU A 196 -16.14 -12.56 -13.56
CA GLU A 196 -17.03 -12.54 -12.41
C GLU A 196 -17.84 -13.85 -12.26
N THR A 197 -17.85 -14.42 -11.06
CA THR A 197 -19.00 -15.21 -10.61
C THR A 197 -19.20 -14.96 -9.12
N GLU A 198 -20.34 -14.37 -8.76
CA GLU A 198 -20.64 -13.92 -7.40
C GLU A 198 -20.54 -15.05 -6.35
N LYS A 199 -19.72 -14.88 -5.29
CA LYS A 199 -20.17 -14.32 -3.99
C LYS A 199 -19.17 -14.58 -2.85
N GLY A 200 -19.04 -13.60 -1.95
CA GLY A 200 -18.86 -13.89 -0.52
C GLY A 200 -17.54 -13.52 0.15
N THR A 201 -17.16 -12.24 0.13
CA THR A 201 -16.24 -11.67 1.15
C THR A 201 -16.80 -10.33 1.63
N GLU A 202 -16.82 -10.11 2.95
CA GLU A 202 -17.42 -8.93 3.58
C GLU A 202 -16.40 -7.79 3.72
N GLU A 203 -16.49 -6.77 2.87
CA GLU A 203 -16.00 -5.43 3.25
C GLU A 203 -17.03 -4.70 4.12
N THR A 204 -16.57 -3.67 4.84
CA THR A 204 -17.31 -3.08 5.97
C THR A 204 -18.63 -2.40 5.58
N ALA A 205 -19.68 -2.77 6.33
CA ALA A 205 -21.07 -2.33 6.22
C ALA A 205 -21.35 -0.98 5.54
N SER A 206 -22.08 -1.03 4.41
CA SER A 206 -22.94 0.05 3.90
C SER A 206 -24.09 -0.58 3.09
N PRO A 207 -25.35 -0.55 3.57
CA PRO A 207 -26.38 -1.51 3.13
C PRO A 207 -27.18 -1.04 1.90
N VAL A 208 -26.50 -0.77 0.79
CA VAL A 208 -27.14 -0.65 -0.53
C VAL A 208 -26.25 -1.28 -1.60
N VAL A 209 -26.79 -2.24 -2.35
CA VAL A 209 -26.21 -2.75 -3.59
C VAL A 209 -27.23 -2.51 -4.70
N VAL A 210 -26.96 -1.54 -5.58
CA VAL A 210 -27.86 -1.20 -6.69
C VAL A 210 -27.48 -1.95 -7.97
N PRO A 211 -28.44 -2.28 -8.86
CA PRO A 211 -28.13 -2.90 -10.15
C PRO A 211 -27.16 -2.03 -10.98
N ARG A 212 -26.16 -2.63 -11.65
CA ARG A 212 -25.08 -1.91 -12.36
C ARG A 212 -25.53 -0.77 -13.26
N TRP A 213 -26.58 -0.97 -14.06
CA TRP A 213 -27.11 0.06 -14.95
C TRP A 213 -27.54 1.32 -14.18
N SER A 214 -27.99 1.19 -12.93
CA SER A 214 -28.35 2.31 -12.06
C SER A 214 -27.13 2.96 -11.40
N ALA A 215 -26.08 2.19 -11.04
CA ALA A 215 -24.80 2.75 -10.60
C ALA A 215 -24.15 3.61 -11.71
N VAL A 216 -24.15 3.12 -12.95
CA VAL A 216 -23.71 3.88 -14.14
C VAL A 216 -24.58 5.12 -14.34
N LEU A 217 -25.91 5.02 -14.19
CA LEU A 217 -26.82 6.17 -14.29
C LEU A 217 -26.56 7.24 -13.21
N PHE A 218 -26.30 6.84 -11.96
CA PHE A 218 -25.90 7.76 -10.88
C PHE A 218 -24.52 8.39 -11.17
N GLY A 219 -23.59 7.66 -11.77
CA GLY A 219 -22.29 8.18 -12.19
C GLY A 219 -22.40 9.21 -13.32
N LEU A 220 -23.24 8.95 -14.32
CA LEU A 220 -23.56 9.90 -15.39
C LEU A 220 -24.29 11.14 -14.86
N LEU A 221 -25.24 10.97 -13.93
CA LEU A 221 -25.89 12.08 -13.24
C LEU A 221 -24.87 12.94 -12.47
N ALA A 222 -23.93 12.32 -11.74
CA ALA A 222 -22.87 13.03 -11.04
C ALA A 222 -21.93 13.80 -12.01
N ALA A 223 -21.59 13.18 -13.14
CA ALA A 223 -20.77 13.80 -14.18
C ALA A 223 -21.48 15.00 -14.84
N PHE A 224 -22.79 14.89 -15.09
CA PHE A 224 -23.66 15.95 -15.61
C PHE A 224 -23.83 17.10 -14.62
N LEU A 225 -24.13 16.80 -13.35
CA LEU A 225 -24.20 17.81 -12.28
C LEU A 225 -22.86 18.54 -12.12
N SER A 226 -21.73 17.82 -12.18
CA SER A 226 -20.40 18.43 -12.20
C SER A 226 -20.22 19.36 -13.41
N GLY A 227 -20.76 19.01 -14.59
CA GLY A 227 -20.81 19.89 -15.77
C GLY A 227 -21.64 21.17 -15.57
N ILE A 228 -22.79 21.09 -14.89
CA ILE A 228 -23.56 22.26 -14.45
C ILE A 228 -22.72 23.13 -13.51
N THR A 229 -22.04 22.52 -12.53
CA THR A 229 -21.31 23.26 -11.49
C THR A 229 -20.19 24.11 -12.06
N LEU A 230 -19.43 23.60 -13.04
CA LEU A 230 -18.40 24.36 -13.73
C LEU A 230 -19.03 25.54 -14.50
N ASN A 231 -20.12 25.31 -15.24
CA ASN A 231 -20.79 26.39 -15.96
C ASN A 231 -21.40 27.46 -15.05
N MET A 232 -21.87 27.11 -13.84
CA MET A 232 -22.30 28.08 -12.83
C MET A 232 -21.17 28.99 -12.34
N ILE A 233 -19.98 28.44 -12.05
CA ILE A 233 -18.80 29.25 -11.72
C ILE A 233 -18.47 30.18 -12.89
N ARG A 234 -18.39 29.64 -14.11
CA ARG A 234 -17.99 30.38 -15.31
C ARG A 234 -19.00 31.48 -15.67
N ARG A 235 -20.30 31.27 -15.44
CA ARG A 235 -21.37 32.27 -15.60
C ARG A 235 -21.24 33.42 -14.61
N ALA A 236 -20.90 33.11 -13.35
CA ALA A 236 -20.76 34.07 -12.27
C ALA A 236 -19.29 34.44 -11.94
N LYS A 237 -18.38 34.37 -12.93
CA LYS A 237 -16.93 34.56 -12.78
C LYS A 237 -16.48 35.88 -12.12
N GLU A 238 -17.36 36.85 -12.00
CA GLU A 238 -17.11 38.13 -11.33
C GLU A 238 -17.09 37.97 -9.80
N ALA A 239 -17.89 37.08 -9.21
CA ALA A 239 -17.91 36.79 -7.77
C ALA A 239 -16.56 36.24 -7.27
N ASP A 240 -16.22 36.43 -5.99
CA ASP A 240 -14.95 35.96 -5.43
C ASP A 240 -14.87 34.41 -5.42
N PRO A 241 -13.72 33.80 -5.77
CA PRO A 241 -13.52 32.35 -5.66
C PRO A 241 -13.81 31.80 -4.25
N LEU A 242 -13.63 32.62 -3.21
CA LEU A 242 -13.96 32.29 -1.83
C LEU A 242 -15.47 32.04 -1.64
N CYS A 243 -16.36 32.78 -2.31
CA CYS A 243 -17.81 32.60 -2.18
C CYS A 243 -18.26 31.23 -2.70
N PHE A 244 -17.72 30.79 -3.86
CA PHE A 244 -17.99 29.45 -4.40
C PHE A 244 -17.43 28.35 -3.51
N THR A 245 -16.23 28.57 -2.96
CA THR A 245 -15.55 27.61 -2.06
C THR A 245 -16.32 27.46 -0.75
N LEU A 246 -16.71 28.56 -0.12
CA LEU A 246 -17.56 28.58 1.07
C LEU A 246 -18.93 27.95 0.82
N SER A 247 -19.63 28.33 -0.25
CA SER A 247 -20.95 27.78 -0.55
C SER A 247 -20.90 26.27 -0.83
N PHE A 248 -19.86 25.77 -1.51
CA PHE A 248 -19.64 24.32 -1.65
C PHE A 248 -19.37 23.65 -0.32
N SER A 249 -18.51 24.23 0.53
CA SER A 249 -18.15 23.65 1.83
C SER A 249 -19.36 23.58 2.77
N ILE A 250 -20.17 24.63 2.82
CA ILE A 250 -21.40 24.70 3.62
C ILE A 250 -22.44 23.69 3.09
N SER A 251 -22.71 23.67 1.78
CA SER A 251 -23.64 22.69 1.19
C SER A 251 -23.18 21.24 1.38
N SER A 252 -21.87 20.99 1.26
CA SER A 252 -21.28 19.67 1.52
C SER A 252 -21.45 19.28 2.98
N LEU A 253 -21.16 20.19 3.93
CA LEU A 253 -21.30 19.94 5.36
C LEU A 253 -22.74 19.60 5.74
N VAL A 254 -23.72 20.38 5.27
CA VAL A 254 -25.15 20.13 5.49
C VAL A 254 -25.55 18.77 4.90
N LEU A 255 -25.20 18.49 3.64
CA LEU A 255 -25.57 17.23 2.99
C LEU A 255 -24.93 16.02 3.68
N SER A 256 -23.65 16.09 4.07
CA SER A 256 -22.99 15.01 4.83
C SER A 256 -23.55 14.85 6.24
N SER A 257 -24.00 15.93 6.89
CA SER A 257 -24.61 15.87 8.23
C SER A 257 -25.98 15.19 8.22
N VAL A 258 -26.71 15.27 7.09
CA VAL A 258 -27.96 14.53 6.88
C VAL A 258 -27.70 13.09 6.41
N ALA A 259 -26.73 12.88 5.52
CA ALA A 259 -26.41 11.55 4.98
C ALA A 259 -25.75 10.63 6.01
N MET A 260 -24.88 11.15 6.89
CA MET A 260 -24.13 10.32 7.83
C MET A 260 -25.05 9.51 8.77
N PRO A 261 -26.03 10.08 9.49
CA PRO A 261 -26.97 9.29 10.31
C PRO A 261 -27.83 8.27 9.54
N ILE A 262 -28.00 8.44 8.22
CA ILE A 262 -28.80 7.56 7.37
C ILE A 262 -28.00 6.33 6.90
N PHE A 263 -26.72 6.52 6.56
CA PHE A 263 -25.88 5.48 5.95
C PHE A 263 -24.80 4.91 6.89
N SER A 264 -24.40 5.65 7.94
CA SER A 264 -23.51 5.19 9.02
C SER A 264 -24.02 5.69 10.38
N PRO A 265 -24.97 4.97 11.02
CA PRO A 265 -25.48 5.33 12.33
C PRO A 265 -24.37 5.30 13.40
N LEU A 266 -24.19 6.41 14.12
CA LEU A 266 -23.22 6.54 15.21
C LEU A 266 -23.62 5.71 16.43
N ASN A 267 -23.32 4.41 16.40
CA ASN A 267 -23.43 3.54 17.56
C ASN A 267 -22.48 4.03 18.67
N SER A 268 -22.99 4.10 19.91
CA SER A 268 -22.31 4.68 21.08
C SER A 268 -21.03 3.96 21.50
N GLU A 269 -20.83 2.73 21.03
CA GLU A 269 -19.61 1.94 21.25
C GLU A 269 -18.45 2.28 20.29
N SER A 270 -18.70 3.06 19.24
CA SER A 270 -17.81 3.20 18.07
C SER A 270 -16.34 3.54 18.41
N THR A 271 -15.43 2.80 17.78
CA THR A 271 -13.98 2.91 17.96
C THR A 271 -13.45 4.30 17.64
N ALA A 272 -14.01 4.98 16.63
CA ALA A 272 -13.66 6.34 16.22
C ALA A 272 -13.77 7.35 17.37
N VAL A 273 -14.78 7.26 18.25
CA VAL A 273 -14.93 8.18 19.40
C VAL A 273 -13.84 7.93 20.43
N ARG A 274 -13.54 6.66 20.73
CA ARG A 274 -12.48 6.27 21.69
C ARG A 274 -11.08 6.64 21.15
N ALA A 275 -10.87 6.49 19.84
CA ALA A 275 -9.66 6.92 19.14
C ALA A 275 -9.50 8.45 19.16
N ALA A 276 -10.56 9.20 18.85
CA ALA A 276 -10.58 10.66 18.91
C ALA A 276 -10.22 11.17 20.31
N VAL A 277 -10.86 10.67 21.37
CA VAL A 277 -10.56 11.07 22.76
C VAL A 277 -9.10 10.74 23.15
N SER A 278 -8.61 9.54 22.82
CA SER A 278 -7.23 9.14 23.14
C SER A 278 -6.16 9.83 22.28
N SER A 279 -6.52 10.40 21.13
CA SER A 279 -5.58 11.13 20.25
C SER A 279 -5.04 12.41 20.91
N PHE A 280 -5.83 13.06 21.78
CA PHE A 280 -5.40 14.25 22.53
C PHE A 280 -4.36 13.94 23.61
N SER A 281 -4.06 12.66 23.90
CA SER A 281 -3.05 12.28 24.90
C SER A 281 -1.60 12.54 24.47
N SER A 282 -1.34 12.82 23.18
CA SER A 282 0.01 13.08 22.68
C SER A 282 -0.02 13.73 21.29
N LEU A 283 0.87 14.67 21.05
CA LEU A 283 0.96 15.39 19.77
C LEU A 283 1.21 14.45 18.57
N SER A 284 1.96 13.36 18.75
CA SER A 284 2.20 12.36 17.69
C SER A 284 0.95 11.53 17.37
N LYS A 285 0.18 11.11 18.39
CA LYS A 285 -1.11 10.42 18.19
C LYS A 285 -2.12 11.34 17.51
N PHE A 286 -2.16 12.61 17.90
CA PHE A 286 -3.00 13.62 17.26
C PHE A 286 -2.69 13.74 15.76
N TRP A 287 -1.42 13.95 15.39
CA TRP A 287 -1.06 14.09 13.97
C TRP A 287 -1.23 12.80 13.16
N ASN A 288 -0.98 11.62 13.73
CA ASN A 288 -1.21 10.36 13.03
C ASN A 288 -2.69 10.11 12.69
N LEU A 289 -3.62 10.52 13.58
CA LEU A 289 -5.06 10.33 13.38
C LEU A 289 -5.71 11.47 12.58
N TRP A 290 -5.41 12.73 12.94
CA TRP A 290 -6.06 13.92 12.38
C TRP A 290 -5.27 14.61 11.27
N GLY A 291 -3.96 14.34 11.12
CA GLY A 291 -3.11 15.01 10.13
C GLY A 291 -3.57 14.77 8.69
N TRP A 292 -3.91 13.52 8.36
CA TRP A 292 -4.43 13.16 7.04
C TRP A 292 -5.75 13.86 6.73
N ILE A 293 -6.72 13.85 7.66
CA ILE A 293 -7.98 14.59 7.51
C ILE A 293 -7.75 16.11 7.39
N THR A 294 -6.84 16.66 8.18
CA THR A 294 -6.46 18.08 8.13
C THR A 294 -5.92 18.44 6.74
N LEU A 295 -5.07 17.58 6.17
CA LEU A 295 -4.51 17.74 4.83
C LEU A 295 -5.58 17.59 3.73
N VAL A 296 -6.48 16.61 3.82
CA VAL A 296 -7.65 16.47 2.92
C VAL A 296 -8.52 17.75 2.92
N GLY A 297 -8.74 18.32 4.10
CA GLY A 297 -9.46 19.59 4.28
C GLY A 297 -8.76 20.75 3.56
N LEU A 298 -7.49 21.00 3.91
CA LEU A 298 -6.67 22.10 3.38
C LEU A 298 -6.45 22.00 1.86
N CYS A 299 -6.03 20.83 1.37
CA CYS A 299 -5.80 20.60 -0.06
C CYS A 299 -7.10 20.73 -0.85
N GLY A 300 -8.23 20.25 -0.32
CA GLY A 300 -9.53 20.43 -0.97
C GLY A 300 -10.03 21.87 -0.97
N PHE A 301 -9.72 22.67 0.07
CA PHE A 301 -9.99 24.12 0.04
C PHE A 301 -9.23 24.78 -1.11
N GLY A 302 -7.92 24.50 -1.21
CA GLY A 302 -7.07 24.97 -2.31
C GLY A 302 -7.60 24.52 -3.67
N ALA A 303 -7.96 23.25 -3.83
CA ALA A 303 -8.47 22.68 -5.07
C ALA A 303 -9.69 23.42 -5.62
N HIS A 304 -10.71 23.67 -4.78
CA HIS A 304 -11.92 24.41 -5.18
C HIS A 304 -11.65 25.92 -5.36
N TRP A 305 -10.78 26.52 -4.54
CA TRP A 305 -10.43 27.93 -4.68
C TRP A 305 -9.64 28.22 -5.96
N PHE A 306 -8.61 27.42 -6.26
CA PHE A 306 -7.85 27.52 -7.52
C PHE A 306 -8.73 27.19 -8.74
N GLN A 307 -9.67 26.23 -8.63
CA GLN A 307 -10.67 25.97 -9.68
C GLN A 307 -11.48 27.24 -9.99
N ALA A 308 -12.08 27.87 -8.97
CA ALA A 308 -12.89 29.06 -9.16
C ALA A 308 -12.06 30.31 -9.57
N ALA A 309 -10.77 30.36 -9.21
CA ALA A 309 -9.84 31.40 -9.68
C ALA A 309 -9.47 31.24 -11.16
N GLY A 310 -9.10 30.03 -11.61
CA GLY A 310 -8.74 29.77 -13.02
C GLY A 310 -9.90 30.04 -13.99
N MET A 311 -11.12 29.71 -13.56
CA MET A 311 -12.38 29.93 -14.30
C MET A 311 -12.75 31.42 -14.52
N LYS A 312 -11.98 32.36 -13.95
CA LYS A 312 -12.08 33.79 -14.31
C LYS A 312 -11.39 34.13 -15.63
N PHE A 313 -10.38 33.36 -16.00
CA PHE A 313 -9.45 33.63 -17.10
C PHE A 313 -9.64 32.68 -18.29
N GLU A 314 -10.13 31.46 -18.05
CA GLU A 314 -10.36 30.43 -19.08
C GLU A 314 -11.86 30.12 -19.33
N ARG A 315 -12.15 29.42 -20.43
CA ARG A 315 -13.48 28.90 -20.80
C ARG A 315 -13.84 27.65 -19.98
N ALA A 316 -15.12 27.41 -19.70
CA ALA A 316 -15.55 26.30 -18.84
C ALA A 316 -15.12 24.93 -19.38
N GLY A 317 -15.31 24.71 -20.68
CA GLY A 317 -14.88 23.49 -21.36
C GLY A 317 -13.37 23.25 -21.25
N LEU A 318 -12.57 24.30 -21.44
CA LEU A 318 -11.11 24.23 -21.39
C LEU A 318 -10.62 23.80 -19.99
N VAL A 319 -11.16 24.41 -18.94
CA VAL A 319 -10.83 24.05 -17.54
C VAL A 319 -11.24 22.61 -17.23
N ALA A 320 -12.36 22.13 -17.77
CA ALA A 320 -12.83 20.77 -17.51
C ALA A 320 -11.87 19.69 -18.05
N PHE A 321 -11.22 19.94 -19.19
CA PHE A 321 -10.16 19.08 -19.71
C PHE A 321 -8.82 19.28 -18.98
N VAL A 322 -8.36 20.52 -18.81
CA VAL A 322 -7.08 20.82 -18.12
C VAL A 322 -7.06 20.26 -16.70
N ARG A 323 -8.21 20.24 -16.01
CA ARG A 323 -8.34 19.60 -14.68
C ARG A 323 -7.93 18.13 -14.70
N ARG A 324 -8.16 17.38 -15.80
CA ARG A 324 -7.83 15.95 -15.89
C ARG A 324 -6.34 15.61 -15.95
N SER A 325 -5.48 16.62 -15.87
CA SER A 325 -4.09 16.44 -15.41
C SER A 325 -4.00 15.97 -13.95
N ASP A 326 -5.10 16.01 -13.18
CA ASP A 326 -5.19 15.41 -11.83
C ASP A 326 -4.85 13.92 -11.84
N VAL A 327 -5.24 13.20 -12.90
CA VAL A 327 -4.88 11.78 -13.11
C VAL A 327 -3.36 11.58 -13.25
N ILE A 328 -2.63 12.46 -13.96
CA ILE A 328 -1.17 12.35 -14.11
C ILE A 328 -0.50 12.43 -12.73
N TRP A 329 -0.90 13.41 -11.92
CA TRP A 329 -0.36 13.59 -10.57
C TRP A 329 -0.71 12.42 -9.65
N ALA A 330 -1.90 11.82 -9.80
CA ALA A 330 -2.28 10.62 -9.06
C ALA A 330 -1.35 9.43 -9.36
N PHE A 331 -1.01 9.19 -10.64
CA PHE A 331 -0.04 8.14 -11.02
C PHE A 331 1.39 8.45 -10.55
N ILE A 332 1.81 9.72 -10.56
CA ILE A 332 3.11 10.14 -9.97
C ILE A 332 3.12 9.81 -8.47
N PHE A 333 2.06 10.12 -7.73
CA PHE A 333 1.97 9.77 -6.31
C PHE A 333 1.86 8.26 -6.07
N GLN A 334 1.18 7.51 -6.94
CA GLN A 334 1.12 6.05 -6.87
C GLN A 334 2.52 5.42 -7.00
N ALA A 335 3.33 5.87 -7.97
CA ALA A 335 4.70 5.41 -8.14
C ALA A 335 5.62 5.82 -6.96
N PHE A 336 5.67 7.11 -6.62
CA PHE A 336 6.68 7.64 -5.69
C PHE A 336 6.28 7.59 -4.20
N VAL A 337 4.99 7.43 -3.87
CA VAL A 337 4.49 7.41 -2.48
C VAL A 337 3.91 6.05 -2.09
N LEU A 338 3.41 5.26 -3.05
CA LEU A 338 2.84 3.94 -2.79
C LEU A 338 3.69 2.78 -3.35
N GLY A 339 4.78 3.08 -4.09
CA GLY A 339 5.71 2.07 -4.62
C GLY A 339 5.19 1.22 -5.79
N GLN A 340 3.92 1.39 -6.19
CA GLN A 340 3.28 0.54 -7.19
C GLN A 340 3.83 0.82 -8.61
N PRO A 341 4.01 -0.21 -9.46
CA PRO A 341 4.62 -0.07 -10.78
C PRO A 341 3.72 0.66 -11.79
N VAL A 342 4.33 1.29 -12.80
CA VAL A 342 3.62 2.10 -13.82
C VAL A 342 3.67 1.44 -15.21
N THR A 343 2.50 1.26 -15.82
CA THR A 343 2.36 0.60 -17.13
C THR A 343 2.79 1.49 -18.31
N LEU A 344 3.17 0.86 -19.42
CA LEU A 344 3.36 1.50 -20.73
C LEU A 344 2.12 2.29 -21.16
N ILE A 345 0.93 1.73 -20.91
CA ILE A 345 -0.36 2.29 -21.31
C ILE A 345 -0.66 3.56 -20.47
N SER A 346 -0.33 3.55 -19.17
CA SER A 346 -0.38 4.73 -18.31
C SER A 346 0.60 5.81 -18.79
N LEU A 347 1.83 5.45 -19.19
CA LEU A 347 2.79 6.42 -19.72
C LEU A 347 2.29 7.05 -21.03
N LEU A 348 1.83 6.24 -21.99
CA LEU A 348 1.25 6.72 -23.25
C LEU A 348 0.04 7.64 -23.00
N GLY A 349 -0.84 7.26 -22.07
CA GLY A 349 -1.98 8.08 -21.64
C GLY A 349 -1.54 9.43 -21.06
N SER A 350 -0.53 9.45 -20.19
CA SER A 350 0.03 10.70 -19.64
C SER A 350 0.62 11.62 -20.71
N LEU A 351 1.34 11.05 -21.70
CA LEU A 351 1.92 11.80 -22.81
C LEU A 351 0.83 12.45 -23.69
N LEU A 352 -0.29 11.76 -23.93
CA LEU A 352 -1.44 12.30 -24.66
C LEU A 352 -2.15 13.43 -23.90
N VAL A 353 -2.30 13.31 -22.57
CA VAL A 353 -2.87 14.39 -21.73
C VAL A 353 -1.94 15.61 -21.70
N VAL A 354 -0.61 15.41 -21.57
CA VAL A 354 0.38 16.50 -21.66
C VAL A 354 0.35 17.16 -23.05
N ALA A 355 0.31 16.38 -24.12
CA ALA A 355 0.22 16.90 -25.49
C ALA A 355 -1.03 17.76 -25.70
N GLY A 356 -2.18 17.36 -25.17
CA GLY A 356 -3.40 18.17 -25.19
C GLY A 356 -3.26 19.52 -24.48
N VAL A 357 -2.63 19.55 -23.28
CA VAL A 357 -2.33 20.80 -22.57
C VAL A 357 -1.33 21.66 -23.36
N CYS A 358 -0.34 21.07 -24.00
CA CYS A 358 0.62 21.78 -24.87
C CYS A 358 -0.04 22.37 -26.12
N VAL A 359 -0.99 21.68 -26.76
CA VAL A 359 -1.78 22.22 -27.89
C VAL A 359 -2.59 23.44 -27.44
N ILE A 360 -3.25 23.37 -26.28
CA ILE A 360 -4.01 24.47 -25.67
C ILE A 360 -3.10 25.68 -25.37
N ALA A 361 -1.95 25.44 -24.72
CA ALA A 361 -0.99 26.50 -24.42
C ALA A 361 -0.36 27.10 -25.69
N GLY A 362 -0.15 26.28 -26.73
CA GLY A 362 0.36 26.70 -28.03
C GLY A 362 -0.61 27.59 -28.81
N ASP A 363 -1.88 27.20 -28.94
CA ASP A 363 -2.91 28.05 -29.57
C ASP A 363 -3.10 29.36 -28.78
N LYS A 364 -3.08 29.29 -27.44
CA LYS A 364 -3.14 30.50 -26.61
C LYS A 364 -1.93 31.42 -26.82
N LEU A 365 -0.72 30.87 -26.95
CA LEU A 365 0.48 31.64 -27.26
C LEU A 365 0.42 32.27 -28.67
N MET A 366 -0.07 31.53 -29.67
CA MET A 366 -0.15 31.99 -31.05
C MET A 366 -1.24 33.05 -31.25
N SER A 367 -2.41 32.87 -30.64
CA SER A 367 -3.50 33.86 -30.67
C SER A 367 -3.13 35.14 -29.90
N GLU A 368 -2.41 35.04 -28.77
CA GLU A 368 -1.86 36.20 -28.05
C GLU A 368 -0.77 36.91 -28.85
N ARG A 369 0.16 36.17 -29.48
CA ARG A 369 1.18 36.74 -30.38
C ARG A 369 0.55 37.44 -31.59
N ARG A 370 -0.51 36.87 -32.17
CA ARG A 370 -1.28 37.46 -33.26
C ARG A 370 -1.91 38.79 -32.83
N LYS A 371 -2.65 38.82 -31.72
CA LYS A 371 -3.22 40.07 -31.17
C LYS A 371 -2.16 41.14 -30.92
N ARG A 372 -0.96 40.75 -30.45
CA ARG A 372 0.14 41.68 -30.20
C ARG A 372 0.82 42.20 -31.46
N ARG A 373 0.71 41.48 -32.59
CA ARG A 373 1.03 42.03 -33.92
C ARG A 373 -0.05 43.00 -34.37
N GLU A 374 -1.32 42.59 -34.33
CA GLU A 374 -2.47 43.44 -34.72
C GLU A 374 -2.59 44.73 -33.85
N GLU A 375 -2.21 44.67 -32.56
CA GLU A 375 -2.07 45.83 -31.66
C GLU A 375 -0.74 46.59 -31.82
N GLY A 376 0.30 45.95 -32.36
CA GLY A 376 1.60 46.55 -32.63
C GLY A 376 1.54 47.39 -33.89
N GLU A 377 1.11 46.77 -34.99
CA GLU A 377 0.78 47.37 -36.29
C GLU A 377 -0.14 48.59 -36.10
N ARG A 378 -1.29 48.43 -35.41
CA ARG A 378 -2.19 49.55 -35.08
C ARG A 378 -1.52 50.67 -34.26
N LYS A 379 -0.55 50.34 -33.41
CA LYS A 379 0.21 51.35 -32.63
C LYS A 379 1.29 52.01 -33.49
N GLU A 380 1.91 51.31 -34.43
CA GLU A 380 2.82 51.90 -35.41
C GLU A 380 2.05 52.83 -36.36
N ASP A 381 0.88 52.44 -36.88
CA ASP A 381 -0.01 53.32 -37.65
C ASP A 381 -0.34 54.62 -36.88
N THR A 382 -0.70 54.47 -35.59
CA THR A 382 -1.01 55.60 -34.71
C THR A 382 0.24 56.44 -34.38
N VAL A 383 1.41 55.82 -34.21
CA VAL A 383 2.65 56.52 -33.87
C VAL A 383 3.27 57.20 -35.08
N VAL A 384 3.14 56.66 -36.30
CA VAL A 384 3.48 57.36 -37.55
C VAL A 384 2.61 58.61 -37.68
N SER A 385 1.29 58.48 -37.49
CA SER A 385 0.37 59.64 -37.49
C SER A 385 0.76 60.72 -36.47
N PHE A 386 1.21 60.36 -35.27
CA PHE A 386 1.73 61.32 -34.28
C PHE A 386 3.21 61.71 -34.49
N SER A 387 3.95 61.02 -35.36
CA SER A 387 5.36 61.29 -35.66
C SER A 387 5.49 62.45 -36.63
N ASP A 388 4.63 62.51 -37.65
CA ASP A 388 4.59 63.64 -38.59
C ASP A 388 4.26 64.94 -37.82
N GLU A 389 3.24 64.89 -36.95
CA GLU A 389 2.83 66.00 -36.07
C GLU A 389 3.96 66.43 -35.11
N LYS A 390 4.71 65.49 -34.52
CA LYS A 390 5.84 65.79 -33.62
C LYS A 390 7.14 66.16 -34.34
N THR A 391 7.27 65.86 -35.63
CA THR A 391 8.42 66.28 -36.42
C THR A 391 8.36 67.79 -36.68
N ALA A 392 7.16 68.34 -36.93
CA ALA A 392 6.93 69.78 -36.93
C ALA A 392 7.26 70.44 -35.58
N ALA A 393 6.91 69.81 -34.45
CA ALA A 393 7.17 70.35 -33.12
C ALA A 393 8.65 70.26 -32.68
N ARG A 394 9.46 69.35 -33.24
CA ARG A 394 10.84 69.07 -32.79
C ARG A 394 11.92 70.05 -33.27
N GLN A 395 11.60 71.00 -34.14
CA GLN A 395 12.54 72.07 -34.51
C GLN A 395 12.73 73.15 -33.43
N VAL A 396 11.85 73.24 -32.43
CA VAL A 396 11.76 74.42 -31.55
C VAL A 396 12.63 74.33 -30.29
N LEU A 397 12.95 73.12 -29.78
CA LEU A 397 13.57 72.95 -28.45
C LEU A 397 14.77 71.98 -28.47
N LYS A 398 15.97 72.55 -28.65
CA LYS A 398 17.27 71.96 -28.26
C LYS A 398 18.08 73.01 -27.49
N GLY A 399 18.48 72.72 -26.26
CA GLY A 399 19.47 73.52 -25.53
C GLY A 399 19.64 73.13 -24.05
N VAL A 400 20.89 72.81 -23.65
CA VAL A 400 21.42 72.70 -22.26
C VAL A 400 20.81 71.54 -21.43
N GLY A 401 21.48 70.85 -20.50
CA GLY A 401 22.86 70.76 -19.93
C GLY A 401 22.72 70.02 -18.57
N GLU A 402 23.51 68.99 -18.19
CA GLU A 402 24.86 69.02 -17.55
C GLU A 402 24.92 69.83 -16.22
N SER A 403 25.57 69.42 -15.10
CA SER A 403 26.44 68.25 -14.74
C SER A 403 26.71 68.21 -13.19
N ALA A 404 27.62 67.34 -12.70
CA ALA A 404 28.22 67.25 -11.31
C ALA A 404 27.27 66.77 -10.15
N GLU A 405 27.63 66.01 -9.09
CA GLU A 405 28.84 65.87 -8.20
C GLU A 405 28.81 66.87 -7.00
N GLU A 406 29.33 66.62 -5.78
CA GLU A 406 30.42 65.75 -5.28
C GLU A 406 30.32 65.50 -3.71
N GLU A 407 31.04 64.50 -3.16
CA GLU A 407 31.57 64.23 -1.77
C GLU A 407 30.84 64.69 -0.44
N GLU A 408 31.26 64.42 0.83
CA GLU A 408 32.46 63.82 1.47
C GLU A 408 32.16 63.13 2.86
N GLN A 409 33.12 62.34 3.40
CA GLN A 409 33.51 61.97 4.80
C GLN A 409 32.60 62.19 6.05
N ALA A 410 32.71 61.49 7.22
CA ALA A 410 33.41 60.28 7.74
C ALA A 410 32.72 59.87 9.11
N GLN A 411 33.24 59.24 10.19
CA GLN A 411 34.54 58.67 10.65
C GLN A 411 34.32 57.71 11.88
N THR A 412 35.36 56.95 12.31
CA THR A 412 35.67 56.31 13.65
C THR A 412 34.55 55.81 14.61
N HIS A 413 34.46 54.55 15.14
CA HIS A 413 35.39 53.55 15.77
C HIS A 413 35.26 53.45 17.32
N PRO A 414 35.75 52.39 18.06
CA PRO A 414 36.24 51.04 17.66
C PRO A 414 35.97 49.82 18.64
N ILE A 415 36.42 48.58 18.27
CA ILE A 415 37.14 47.53 19.12
C ILE A 415 36.34 46.76 20.24
N LEU A 416 36.48 45.44 20.57
CA LEU A 416 37.20 44.19 20.12
C LEU A 416 36.40 42.91 20.60
N LYS A 417 36.31 41.78 19.86
CA LYS A 417 37.10 40.48 19.90
C LYS A 417 37.10 39.66 21.22
N ASP A 418 37.19 38.31 21.27
CA ASP A 418 37.08 37.19 20.28
C ASP A 418 36.98 35.80 20.99
N SER A 419 36.78 34.70 20.22
CA SER A 419 37.22 33.27 20.31
C SER A 419 37.84 32.61 21.59
N ARG A 420 37.87 31.28 21.84
CA ARG A 420 37.25 29.99 21.34
C ARG A 420 37.83 28.77 22.15
N ILE A 421 37.06 27.68 22.37
CA ILE A 421 37.53 26.23 22.41
C ILE A 421 38.41 25.80 23.66
N HIS A 422 38.61 24.56 24.18
CA HIS A 422 38.33 23.12 23.85
C HIS A 422 38.18 22.16 25.10
N CYS A 423 37.40 21.06 24.99
CA CYS A 423 37.62 19.71 25.60
C CYS A 423 37.72 19.54 27.16
N LEU A 424 38.01 18.38 27.83
CA LEU A 424 38.39 16.97 27.48
C LEU A 424 37.98 15.98 28.66
N LEU A 425 37.46 14.76 28.39
CA LEU A 425 37.34 13.56 29.33
C LEU A 425 36.52 13.75 30.66
N ALA A 426 36.35 12.81 31.62
CA ALA A 426 35.94 11.36 31.71
C ALA A 426 35.48 11.05 33.20
N GLN A 427 35.28 9.85 33.81
CA GLN A 427 35.44 8.41 33.51
C GLN A 427 34.69 7.49 34.55
N SER A 428 34.16 6.30 34.16
CA SER A 428 33.71 5.14 35.02
C SER A 428 32.50 5.35 35.98
N GLN A 429 31.83 4.37 36.61
CA GLN A 429 32.02 2.91 36.87
C GLN A 429 30.72 2.05 36.66
N VAL A 430 30.81 0.72 36.88
CA VAL A 430 29.74 -0.31 36.81
C VAL A 430 29.57 -1.01 38.19
N SER A 431 28.40 -1.62 38.47
CA SER A 431 28.20 -2.52 39.63
C SER A 431 27.36 -3.76 39.26
N LEU A 432 27.56 -4.87 40.00
CA LEU A 432 26.94 -6.19 39.82
C LEU A 432 26.62 -6.81 41.19
N LEU A 433 25.50 -7.54 41.32
CA LEU A 433 25.21 -8.44 42.45
C LEU A 433 24.48 -9.72 41.94
N PRO A 434 24.49 -10.84 42.70
CA PRO A 434 24.51 -12.20 42.13
C PRO A 434 23.16 -12.95 42.15
N ALA A 435 23.21 -14.20 41.66
CA ALA A 435 22.13 -15.19 41.73
C ALA A 435 22.29 -16.15 42.94
N GLU A 436 21.21 -16.85 43.29
CA GLU A 436 21.20 -17.96 44.25
C GLU A 436 20.72 -19.27 43.58
N GLU A 437 21.29 -20.41 43.96
CA GLU A 437 20.80 -21.74 43.60
C GLU A 437 19.85 -22.28 44.67
N THR A 438 18.84 -23.05 44.28
CA THR A 438 18.21 -24.07 45.15
C THR A 438 17.98 -25.36 44.36
N LYS A 439 18.03 -26.50 45.08
CA LYS A 439 17.93 -27.85 44.51
C LYS A 439 16.66 -28.56 44.97
N ASP A 440 16.42 -29.71 44.33
CA ASP A 440 15.45 -30.76 44.70
C ASP A 440 13.96 -30.38 44.50
N SER A 441 13.05 -31.30 44.15
CA SER A 441 13.15 -32.77 43.99
C SER A 441 12.20 -33.29 42.88
N HIS A 442 12.27 -34.59 42.56
CA HIS A 442 11.37 -35.24 41.61
C HIS A 442 9.89 -35.20 42.04
N GLN A 443 9.02 -34.75 41.13
CA GLN A 443 7.66 -35.27 40.99
C GLN A 443 7.12 -34.99 39.58
N THR A 444 6.46 -35.98 38.97
CA THR A 444 5.68 -35.81 37.74
C THR A 444 4.21 -35.55 38.08
N PRO A 445 3.63 -34.39 37.72
CA PRO A 445 2.19 -34.18 37.76
C PRO A 445 1.61 -34.15 36.34
N THR A 446 0.75 -35.12 36.02
CA THR A 446 -0.08 -35.08 34.81
C THR A 446 -1.25 -34.11 35.01
N THR A 447 -0.95 -32.80 35.09
CA THR A 447 -1.94 -31.75 35.33
C THR A 447 -2.03 -30.78 34.15
N LEU A 448 -3.18 -30.82 33.47
CA LEU A 448 -3.68 -29.66 32.72
C LEU A 448 -3.78 -28.49 33.71
N LEU A 449 -3.24 -27.32 33.34
CA LEU A 449 -3.44 -26.11 34.13
C LEU A 449 -4.96 -25.80 34.22
N PRO A 450 -5.48 -25.42 35.40
CA PRO A 450 -6.82 -24.85 35.47
C PRO A 450 -6.84 -23.56 34.65
N ARG A 451 -7.82 -23.44 33.74
CA ARG A 451 -7.92 -22.27 32.83
C ARG A 451 -8.08 -20.98 33.65
N PRO A 452 -7.14 -20.02 33.59
CA PRO A 452 -7.33 -18.71 34.18
C PRO A 452 -8.27 -17.85 33.32
N HIS A 453 -8.68 -16.70 33.85
CA HIS A 453 -9.40 -15.69 33.05
C HIS A 453 -8.52 -15.14 31.91
N HIS A 454 -9.16 -14.65 30.85
CA HIS A 454 -8.53 -14.04 29.68
C HIS A 454 -7.40 -13.07 30.05
N PHE A 455 -6.20 -13.33 29.53
CA PHE A 455 -5.04 -12.50 29.78
C PHE A 455 -5.07 -11.23 28.93
N ASN A 456 -5.14 -10.08 29.59
CA ASN A 456 -4.87 -8.79 28.95
C ASN A 456 -3.36 -8.60 28.78
N LEU A 457 -2.95 -7.97 27.67
CA LEU A 457 -1.56 -7.59 27.40
C LEU A 457 -1.23 -6.26 28.14
N PRO A 458 -0.02 -6.10 28.71
CA PRO A 458 1.09 -7.06 28.77
C PRO A 458 0.90 -8.17 29.83
N LEU A 459 1.55 -9.32 29.63
CA LEU A 459 1.53 -10.40 30.63
C LEU A 459 2.26 -9.99 31.94
N PRO A 460 1.76 -10.42 33.10
CA PRO A 460 2.49 -10.35 34.37
C PRO A 460 3.89 -11.00 34.28
N PRO A 461 4.94 -10.41 34.89
CA PRO A 461 6.31 -10.95 34.83
C PRO A 461 6.46 -12.40 35.34
N SER A 462 5.64 -12.82 36.30
CA SER A 462 5.60 -14.21 36.78
C SER A 462 5.20 -15.20 35.69
N LEU A 463 4.20 -14.86 34.87
CA LEU A 463 3.75 -15.67 33.74
C LEU A 463 4.73 -15.63 32.57
N MET A 464 5.48 -14.54 32.39
CA MET A 464 6.59 -14.46 31.43
C MET A 464 7.73 -15.42 31.82
N ILE A 465 8.06 -15.49 33.11
CA ILE A 465 9.05 -16.44 33.64
C ILE A 465 8.53 -17.88 33.50
N GLU A 466 7.28 -18.16 33.87
CA GLU A 466 6.68 -19.49 33.72
C GLU A 466 6.63 -19.94 32.25
N ALA A 467 6.26 -19.05 31.32
CA ALA A 467 6.22 -19.35 29.89
C ALA A 467 7.62 -19.70 29.33
N ARG A 468 8.66 -18.95 29.74
CA ARG A 468 10.06 -19.27 29.39
C ARG A 468 10.51 -20.62 29.97
N LEU A 469 10.21 -20.90 31.24
CA LEU A 469 10.55 -22.17 31.88
C LEU A 469 9.84 -23.35 31.22
N ARG A 470 8.55 -23.23 30.89
CA ARG A 470 7.79 -24.27 30.16
C ARG A 470 8.35 -24.52 28.77
N LEU A 471 8.70 -23.45 28.04
CA LEU A 471 9.31 -23.53 26.72
C LEU A 471 10.68 -24.24 26.76
N GLN A 472 11.52 -23.91 27.73
CA GLN A 472 12.79 -24.61 27.98
C GLN A 472 12.59 -26.08 28.38
N GLN A 473 11.68 -26.37 29.30
CA GLN A 473 11.44 -27.73 29.80
C GLN A 473 10.82 -28.66 28.75
N THR A 474 9.87 -28.18 27.95
CA THR A 474 9.04 -29.04 27.08
C THR A 474 9.20 -28.81 25.58
N GLY A 475 9.89 -27.75 25.17
CA GLY A 475 9.99 -27.33 23.76
C GLY A 475 8.82 -26.49 23.25
N PHE A 476 7.75 -26.30 24.02
CA PHE A 476 6.64 -25.42 23.63
C PHE A 476 5.97 -24.73 24.83
N VAL A 477 5.14 -23.73 24.55
CA VAL A 477 4.17 -23.17 25.50
C VAL A 477 2.91 -22.72 24.77
N VAL A 478 1.73 -22.96 25.36
CA VAL A 478 0.44 -22.43 24.91
C VAL A 478 -0.02 -21.37 25.90
N LEU A 479 -0.40 -20.20 25.37
CA LEU A 479 -0.81 -19.02 26.11
C LEU A 479 -2.30 -18.73 25.78
N PRO A 480 -3.24 -19.01 26.70
CA PRO A 480 -4.67 -18.84 26.46
C PRO A 480 -5.10 -17.38 26.64
N MET A 481 -4.89 -16.57 25.60
CA MET A 481 -5.30 -15.16 25.57
C MET A 481 -6.82 -15.05 25.34
N GLY A 482 -7.32 -15.76 24.32
CA GLY A 482 -8.74 -15.83 23.99
C GLY A 482 -9.24 -14.76 22.99
N LYS A 483 -10.55 -14.74 22.76
CA LYS A 483 -11.21 -13.89 21.76
C LYS A 483 -10.94 -12.40 22.00
N GLY A 484 -10.49 -11.69 20.97
CA GLY A 484 -10.01 -10.31 21.05
C GLY A 484 -8.57 -10.15 20.53
N VAL A 485 -7.78 -11.23 20.54
CA VAL A 485 -6.40 -11.28 20.01
C VAL A 485 -6.29 -10.82 18.56
N GLU A 486 -7.32 -11.06 17.75
CA GLU A 486 -7.39 -10.62 16.35
C GLU A 486 -7.22 -9.10 16.16
N LYS A 487 -7.45 -8.31 17.22
CA LYS A 487 -7.39 -6.84 17.22
C LYS A 487 -6.01 -6.28 17.59
N ASP A 488 -5.09 -7.12 18.09
CA ASP A 488 -3.78 -6.69 18.57
C ASP A 488 -2.68 -7.75 18.34
N LEU A 489 -2.74 -8.41 17.18
CA LEU A 489 -1.75 -9.41 16.74
C LEU A 489 -0.31 -8.89 16.75
N LYS A 490 -0.11 -7.57 16.67
CA LYS A 490 1.22 -6.96 16.80
C LYS A 490 1.77 -7.10 18.22
N ARG A 491 1.02 -6.77 19.28
CA ARG A 491 1.48 -7.01 20.65
C ARG A 491 1.64 -8.50 20.98
N VAL A 492 0.88 -9.38 20.33
CA VAL A 492 1.08 -10.83 20.44
C VAL A 492 2.40 -11.27 19.80
N ALA A 493 2.82 -10.61 18.72
CA ALA A 493 4.14 -10.83 18.13
C ALA A 493 5.26 -10.25 19.01
N ASP A 494 5.11 -9.02 19.52
CA ASP A 494 6.03 -8.39 20.48
C ASP A 494 6.21 -9.30 21.71
N LEU A 495 5.11 -9.86 22.25
CA LEU A 495 5.11 -10.81 23.37
C LEU A 495 5.88 -12.09 23.04
N ALA A 496 5.64 -12.70 21.87
CA ALA A 496 6.34 -13.93 21.48
C ALA A 496 7.84 -13.68 21.29
N SER A 497 8.21 -12.54 20.71
CA SER A 497 9.58 -12.02 20.60
C SER A 497 10.23 -11.85 21.97
N GLU A 498 9.52 -11.25 22.94
CA GLU A 498 10.00 -11.09 24.31
C GLU A 498 10.19 -12.44 25.02
N ILE A 499 9.22 -13.37 24.91
CA ILE A 499 9.32 -14.68 25.56
C ILE A 499 10.57 -15.43 25.09
N VAL A 500 10.81 -15.53 23.78
CA VAL A 500 11.99 -16.25 23.25
C VAL A 500 13.30 -15.45 23.32
N GLY A 501 13.24 -14.14 23.65
CA GLY A 501 14.40 -13.27 23.74
C GLY A 501 15.04 -12.91 22.39
N VAL A 502 14.29 -13.02 21.28
CA VAL A 502 14.78 -12.76 19.92
C VAL A 502 13.93 -11.64 19.30
N PRO A 503 14.52 -10.55 18.78
CA PRO A 503 13.78 -9.43 18.19
C PRO A 503 12.95 -9.87 16.98
N LEU A 504 11.86 -9.13 16.71
CA LEU A 504 11.03 -9.33 15.53
C LEU A 504 11.84 -9.25 14.22
N PRO A 505 11.52 -10.06 13.20
CA PRO A 505 12.26 -10.07 11.94
C PRO A 505 12.12 -8.75 11.18
N SER A 506 13.25 -8.13 10.84
CA SER A 506 13.32 -6.91 10.04
C SER A 506 13.23 -7.23 8.55
N GLY A 507 12.02 -7.49 8.05
CA GLY A 507 11.74 -7.74 6.64
C GLY A 507 11.08 -9.10 6.39
N ASP A 508 11.16 -9.55 5.14
CA ASP A 508 10.43 -10.72 4.63
C ASP A 508 10.96 -12.03 5.25
N ALA A 509 10.35 -12.48 6.36
CA ALA A 509 10.87 -13.54 7.23
C ALA A 509 10.98 -14.93 6.55
N TYR A 510 10.37 -15.12 5.38
CA TYR A 510 10.50 -16.31 4.55
C TYR A 510 11.59 -16.21 3.47
N GLY A 511 12.13 -15.01 3.21
CA GLY A 511 13.28 -14.75 2.34
C GLY A 511 13.18 -15.30 0.91
N GLY A 512 11.98 -15.53 0.40
CA GLY A 512 11.72 -16.24 -0.86
C GLY A 512 12.06 -17.75 -0.88
N LYS A 513 12.57 -18.32 0.23
CA LYS A 513 13.09 -19.71 0.27
C LYS A 513 12.02 -20.77 0.51
N GLY A 514 10.93 -20.41 1.19
CA GLY A 514 9.71 -21.22 1.20
C GLY A 514 8.84 -20.84 0.01
N GLY A 515 8.86 -21.64 -1.07
CA GLY A 515 8.10 -21.39 -2.30
C GLY A 515 6.59 -21.58 -2.16
N SER A 516 5.97 -20.71 -1.35
CA SER A 516 4.54 -20.43 -1.21
C SER A 516 4.43 -18.96 -0.76
N SER A 517 4.02 -18.04 -1.62
CA SER A 517 3.84 -16.63 -1.21
C SER A 517 2.70 -16.52 -0.19
N ARG A 518 2.95 -16.06 1.04
CA ARG A 518 1.93 -15.93 2.10
C ARG A 518 1.68 -14.47 2.45
N GLN A 519 0.41 -14.10 2.54
CA GLN A 519 -0.02 -12.79 3.06
C GLN A 519 0.09 -12.76 4.59
N THR A 520 0.27 -11.58 5.17
CA THR A 520 0.13 -11.36 6.62
C THR A 520 -1.32 -11.36 7.06
N ILE A 521 -1.59 -11.66 8.33
CA ILE A 521 -2.90 -11.44 8.94
C ILE A 521 -2.97 -9.98 9.42
N GLY A 522 -3.49 -9.12 8.55
CA GLY A 522 -3.53 -7.67 8.76
C GLY A 522 -2.12 -7.06 8.85
N ASP A 523 -1.99 -5.97 9.61
CA ASP A 523 -0.73 -5.24 9.86
C ASP A 523 0.22 -5.96 10.85
N SER A 524 0.19 -7.30 10.92
CA SER A 524 0.96 -8.10 11.88
C SER A 524 2.02 -8.99 11.19
N PRO A 525 3.12 -9.34 11.88
CA PRO A 525 4.16 -10.23 11.32
C PRO A 525 3.75 -11.71 11.29
N PHE A 526 2.50 -12.05 11.60
CA PHE A 526 1.96 -13.40 11.45
C PHE A 526 1.53 -13.65 10.01
N LEU A 527 2.21 -14.58 9.33
CA LEU A 527 1.86 -15.06 8.00
C LEU A 527 0.67 -16.03 8.08
N ASN A 528 -0.32 -15.85 7.20
CA ASN A 528 -1.51 -16.71 7.13
C ASN A 528 -1.13 -18.13 6.65
N VAL A 529 -1.44 -19.14 7.47
CA VAL A 529 -1.22 -20.58 7.20
C VAL A 529 -2.52 -21.37 7.26
N SER A 530 -3.58 -20.79 6.70
CA SER A 530 -4.90 -21.44 6.53
C SER A 530 -5.30 -21.64 5.07
N GLY A 531 -6.11 -22.66 4.80
CA GLY A 531 -6.62 -22.98 3.46
C GLY A 531 -5.51 -23.34 2.45
N ALA A 532 -5.74 -23.01 1.18
CA ALA A 532 -4.77 -23.23 0.10
C ALA A 532 -3.44 -22.50 0.36
N LEU A 533 -3.46 -21.32 1.00
CA LEU A 533 -2.28 -20.51 1.33
C LEU A 533 -1.28 -21.26 2.25
N ALA A 534 -1.75 -22.27 3.00
CA ALA A 534 -0.92 -23.15 3.81
C ALA A 534 -0.17 -24.22 2.99
N GLY A 535 -0.49 -24.40 1.71
CA GLY A 535 0.05 -25.48 0.87
C GLY A 535 -0.38 -26.89 1.30
N THR A 536 -1.52 -27.06 2.00
CA THR A 536 -2.13 -28.37 2.32
C THR A 536 -3.63 -28.23 2.62
N PRO A 537 -4.54 -28.72 1.74
CA PRO A 537 -6.00 -28.68 1.91
C PRO A 537 -6.51 -29.25 3.25
N SER A 538 -7.69 -28.80 3.71
CA SER A 538 -8.24 -29.16 5.03
C SER A 538 -8.52 -30.66 5.21
N PHE A 539 -8.93 -31.34 4.15
CA PHE A 539 -9.18 -32.79 4.11
C PHE A 539 -7.90 -33.64 4.08
N LEU A 540 -6.76 -33.03 3.75
CA LEU A 540 -5.44 -33.62 3.96
C LEU A 540 -4.90 -33.23 5.33
N GLU A 541 -4.11 -34.14 5.89
CA GLU A 541 -3.33 -33.88 7.09
C GLU A 541 -2.05 -33.13 6.69
N ASN A 542 -1.67 -32.10 7.45
CA ASN A 542 -0.32 -31.58 7.38
C ASN A 542 0.51 -32.40 8.39
N ARG A 543 1.14 -33.48 7.90
CA ARG A 543 1.91 -34.42 8.72
C ARG A 543 3.08 -33.71 9.42
N LEU A 544 3.59 -34.31 10.49
CA LEU A 544 4.69 -33.75 11.27
C LEU A 544 5.93 -33.45 10.40
N HIS A 545 6.48 -32.25 10.60
CA HIS A 545 7.69 -31.77 9.94
C HIS A 545 8.39 -30.70 10.80
N THR A 546 9.68 -30.52 10.52
CA THR A 546 10.45 -29.32 10.90
C THR A 546 10.26 -28.27 9.81
N GLU A 547 10.08 -27.00 10.19
CA GLU A 547 9.98 -25.89 9.24
C GLU A 547 11.34 -25.65 8.57
N MET A 548 11.31 -25.47 7.25
CA MET A 548 12.49 -25.42 6.38
C MET A 548 13.48 -26.60 6.53
N ALA A 549 12.99 -27.83 6.76
CA ALA A 549 13.78 -29.08 6.89
C ALA A 549 14.80 -29.42 5.77
N TYR A 550 14.85 -28.63 4.70
CA TYR A 550 15.74 -28.74 3.55
C TYR A 550 16.60 -27.47 3.33
N ALA A 551 16.71 -26.60 4.34
CA ALA A 551 17.53 -25.39 4.31
C ALA A 551 18.77 -25.51 5.20
N ALA A 552 19.85 -24.83 4.80
CA ALA A 552 21.14 -24.84 5.51
C ALA A 552 21.09 -24.07 6.84
N SER A 553 20.16 -23.12 6.96
CA SER A 553 19.80 -22.51 8.23
C SER A 553 18.31 -22.74 8.49
N LEU A 554 18.00 -23.12 9.72
CA LEU A 554 16.67 -23.49 10.21
C LEU A 554 16.13 -22.38 11.11
N PRO A 555 14.83 -22.04 11.05
CA PRO A 555 14.15 -21.30 12.11
C PRO A 555 14.41 -21.94 13.47
N ARG A 556 14.71 -21.16 14.52
CA ARG A 556 14.76 -21.71 15.89
C ARG A 556 13.37 -21.81 16.50
N TRP A 557 12.62 -20.71 16.44
CA TRP A 557 11.33 -20.59 17.10
C TRP A 557 10.21 -20.31 16.10
N LEU A 558 9.04 -20.88 16.37
CA LEU A 558 7.80 -20.64 15.66
C LEU A 558 6.76 -20.17 16.66
N ALA A 559 6.15 -19.02 16.41
CA ALA A 559 4.97 -18.57 17.14
C ALA A 559 3.74 -18.77 16.25
N PHE A 560 2.79 -19.59 16.69
CA PHE A 560 1.50 -19.79 16.05
C PHE A 560 0.43 -19.00 16.82
N CYS A 561 -0.50 -18.37 16.10
CA CYS A 561 -1.68 -17.74 16.70
C CYS A 561 -2.93 -18.30 16.03
N LEU A 562 -3.82 -18.94 16.78
CA LEU A 562 -5.11 -19.38 16.27
C LEU A 562 -6.12 -18.23 16.38
N VAL A 563 -6.31 -17.49 15.30
CA VAL A 563 -7.23 -16.35 15.23
C VAL A 563 -8.70 -16.81 15.23
N LYS A 564 -8.99 -17.96 14.60
CA LYS A 564 -10.34 -18.54 14.51
C LYS A 564 -10.26 -20.05 14.29
N GLN A 565 -10.97 -20.85 15.07
CA GLN A 565 -11.07 -22.31 14.91
C GLN A 565 -12.16 -22.69 13.89
N SER A 566 -11.97 -23.81 13.19
CA SER A 566 -12.98 -24.40 12.29
C SER A 566 -14.15 -25.02 13.05
N LYS A 567 -15.31 -25.14 12.38
CA LYS A 567 -16.54 -25.75 12.95
C LYS A 567 -16.31 -27.16 13.50
N SER A 568 -15.48 -27.95 12.81
CA SER A 568 -14.84 -29.14 13.35
C SER A 568 -13.44 -28.73 13.85
N PRO A 569 -13.10 -28.88 15.15
CA PRO A 569 -11.82 -28.43 15.68
C PRO A 569 -10.63 -29.14 15.02
N ALA A 570 -9.74 -28.38 14.38
CA ALA A 570 -8.51 -28.95 13.85
C ALA A 570 -7.44 -28.97 14.96
N LEU A 571 -7.03 -30.18 15.35
CA LEU A 571 -5.98 -30.41 16.33
C LEU A 571 -4.62 -30.03 15.72
N THR A 572 -3.86 -29.25 16.46
CA THR A 572 -2.45 -28.99 16.16
C THR A 572 -1.64 -30.18 16.66
N LEU A 573 -0.78 -30.73 15.81
CA LEU A 573 0.07 -31.88 16.12
C LEU A 573 1.47 -31.35 16.51
N LEU A 574 2.06 -31.87 17.58
CA LEU A 574 3.48 -31.67 17.92
C LEU A 574 4.17 -33.01 18.08
N GLY A 575 5.31 -33.21 17.43
CA GLY A 575 6.13 -34.42 17.50
C GLY A 575 7.44 -34.18 18.23
N ASP A 576 7.80 -35.06 19.16
CA ASP A 576 9.09 -35.01 19.86
C ASP A 576 10.25 -35.42 18.92
N SER A 577 11.06 -34.46 18.48
CA SER A 577 12.17 -34.68 17.56
C SER A 577 13.27 -35.59 18.13
N ALA A 578 13.47 -35.60 19.44
CA ALA A 578 14.47 -36.46 20.08
C ALA A 578 13.96 -37.90 20.24
N SER A 579 12.66 -38.08 20.52
CA SER A 579 12.04 -39.40 20.57
C SER A 579 11.84 -40.02 19.18
N MET A 580 11.59 -39.21 18.15
CA MET A 580 11.48 -39.69 16.76
C MET A 580 12.71 -40.52 16.32
N GLY A 581 13.93 -40.09 16.68
CA GLY A 581 15.15 -40.85 16.37
C GLY A 581 15.31 -42.16 17.14
N ARG A 582 14.64 -42.31 18.28
CA ARG A 582 14.70 -43.49 19.18
C ARG A 582 13.65 -44.56 18.87
N GLU A 583 12.55 -44.18 18.20
CA GLU A 583 11.46 -45.09 17.80
C GLU A 583 11.73 -45.81 16.46
N LEU A 584 12.76 -45.40 15.71
CA LEU A 584 13.17 -46.03 14.45
C LEU A 584 14.18 -47.17 14.69
N SER A 585 14.20 -48.16 13.80
CA SER A 585 15.20 -49.24 13.83
C SER A 585 16.61 -48.71 13.58
N ALA A 586 17.61 -49.33 14.20
CA ALA A 586 19.02 -48.96 14.02
C ALA A 586 19.43 -48.98 12.53
N SER A 587 18.93 -49.95 11.76
CA SER A 587 19.09 -50.05 10.31
C SER A 587 18.53 -48.84 9.55
N LEU A 588 17.36 -48.33 9.94
CA LEU A 588 16.75 -47.18 9.27
C LEU A 588 17.45 -45.87 9.67
N VAL A 589 17.87 -45.74 10.94
CA VAL A 589 18.70 -44.62 11.42
C VAL A 589 20.05 -44.58 10.71
N GLU A 590 20.72 -45.72 10.56
CA GLU A 590 21.99 -45.86 9.83
C GLU A 590 21.84 -45.48 8.35
N LYS A 591 20.75 -45.92 7.70
CA LYS A 591 20.43 -45.53 6.31
C LYS A 591 20.19 -44.02 6.18
N PHE A 592 19.51 -43.40 7.15
CA PHE A 592 19.31 -41.96 7.20
C PHE A 592 20.59 -41.15 7.46
N LEU A 593 21.56 -41.69 8.21
CA LEU A 593 22.85 -41.06 8.47
C LEU A 593 23.84 -41.23 7.31
N SER A 594 23.79 -42.37 6.61
CA SER A 594 24.69 -42.69 5.49
C SER A 594 24.24 -42.13 4.14
N LEU A 595 22.93 -42.08 3.87
CA LEU A 595 22.41 -41.55 2.60
C LEU A 595 21.81 -40.14 2.73
N GLY A 596 21.16 -39.83 3.86
CA GLY A 596 20.22 -38.70 3.91
C GLY A 596 19.03 -38.92 2.95
N VAL A 597 18.37 -37.83 2.53
CA VAL A 597 17.24 -37.88 1.58
C VAL A 597 17.34 -36.79 0.52
N VAL A 598 16.76 -37.06 -0.65
CA VAL A 598 16.48 -36.04 -1.67
C VAL A 598 15.01 -35.67 -1.62
N TYR A 599 14.72 -34.43 -1.23
CA TYR A 599 13.40 -33.84 -1.39
C TYR A 599 13.21 -33.48 -2.87
N VAL A 600 12.25 -34.15 -3.51
CA VAL A 600 11.86 -33.88 -4.89
C VAL A 600 10.61 -33.00 -4.86
N ARG A 601 10.70 -31.80 -5.42
CA ARG A 601 9.53 -30.92 -5.61
C ARG A 601 9.31 -30.69 -7.10
N GLN A 602 8.11 -31.02 -7.56
CA GLN A 602 7.68 -30.65 -8.89
C GLN A 602 6.97 -29.30 -8.87
N PHE A 603 7.25 -28.48 -9.87
CA PHE A 603 6.60 -27.21 -10.12
C PHE A 603 5.85 -27.29 -11.45
N HIS A 604 4.53 -27.06 -11.41
CA HIS A 604 3.71 -26.90 -12.60
C HIS A 604 4.09 -25.64 -13.38
N ASP A 605 3.76 -25.61 -14.66
CA ASP A 605 3.88 -24.41 -15.49
C ASP A 605 2.71 -23.45 -15.21
N GLU A 606 2.93 -22.14 -15.27
CA GLU A 606 1.85 -21.15 -15.07
C GLU A 606 0.71 -21.32 -16.10
N SER A 607 0.96 -21.88 -17.29
CA SER A 607 -0.09 -22.23 -18.26
C SER A 607 -0.97 -23.43 -17.87
N GLU A 608 -0.57 -24.19 -16.84
CA GLU A 608 -1.34 -25.31 -16.27
C GLU A 608 -2.19 -24.85 -15.06
N ARG A 609 -2.09 -23.56 -14.69
CA ARG A 609 -2.80 -22.93 -13.58
C ARG A 609 -4.23 -22.59 -13.99
N GLY A 610 -5.19 -23.37 -13.50
CA GLY A 610 -6.60 -23.27 -13.87
C GLY A 610 -7.38 -24.57 -13.63
N VAL A 611 -6.66 -25.70 -13.44
CA VAL A 611 -7.24 -26.91 -12.87
C VAL A 611 -7.22 -26.80 -11.34
N ASP A 612 -8.38 -26.95 -10.68
CA ASP A 612 -8.59 -26.87 -9.21
C ASP A 612 -7.69 -27.81 -8.35
N ALA A 613 -6.93 -28.68 -9.00
CA ALA A 613 -5.95 -29.57 -8.36
C ALA A 613 -4.72 -28.83 -7.81
N PHE A 614 -4.26 -27.75 -8.45
CA PHE A 614 -2.93 -27.18 -8.20
C PHE A 614 -2.93 -26.08 -7.13
N PHE A 615 -2.50 -26.43 -5.91
CA PHE A 615 -2.43 -25.53 -4.74
C PHE A 615 -1.00 -25.14 -4.30
N PHE A 616 -0.01 -25.37 -5.16
CA PHE A 616 1.36 -24.85 -4.98
C PHE A 616 1.61 -23.69 -5.96
N ASP A 617 2.68 -22.92 -5.75
CA ASP A 617 3.15 -21.96 -6.77
C ASP A 617 3.82 -22.69 -7.96
N SER A 618 3.69 -22.09 -9.15
CA SER A 618 4.34 -22.50 -10.40
C SER A 618 5.85 -22.28 -10.38
N TRP A 619 6.58 -22.80 -11.37
CA TRP A 619 8.02 -22.53 -11.46
C TRP A 619 8.30 -21.06 -11.79
N GLN A 620 7.51 -20.43 -12.67
CA GLN A 620 7.64 -19.01 -13.01
C GLN A 620 7.59 -18.14 -11.75
N LYS A 621 6.56 -18.34 -10.92
CA LYS A 621 6.36 -17.57 -9.69
C LYS A 621 7.36 -17.92 -8.59
N ALA A 622 7.77 -19.20 -8.48
CA ALA A 622 8.71 -19.64 -7.45
C ALA A 622 10.16 -19.19 -7.70
N PHE A 623 10.60 -19.16 -8.96
CA PHE A 623 11.97 -18.76 -9.33
C PHE A 623 12.06 -17.31 -9.86
N ARG A 624 10.93 -16.61 -10.02
CA ARG A 624 10.82 -15.25 -10.58
C ARG A 624 11.45 -15.15 -11.98
N ALA A 625 11.13 -16.11 -12.84
CA ALA A 625 11.74 -16.28 -14.16
C ALA A 625 10.69 -16.60 -15.23
N GLU A 626 10.84 -16.02 -16.43
CA GLU A 626 9.92 -16.21 -17.56
C GLU A 626 10.25 -17.44 -18.40
N THR A 627 11.50 -17.93 -18.36
CA THR A 627 11.97 -19.13 -19.08
C THR A 627 12.52 -20.18 -18.12
N ALA A 628 12.41 -21.45 -18.52
CA ALA A 628 12.95 -22.57 -17.77
C ALA A 628 14.46 -22.44 -17.57
N GLU A 629 15.15 -21.93 -18.59
CA GLU A 629 16.59 -21.71 -18.62
C GLU A 629 17.01 -20.63 -17.61
N ALA A 630 16.26 -19.53 -17.53
CA ALA A 630 16.48 -18.48 -16.53
C ALA A 630 16.14 -18.93 -15.10
N ALA A 631 15.13 -19.80 -14.94
CA ALA A 631 14.83 -20.42 -13.65
C ALA A 631 15.98 -21.34 -13.19
N VAL A 632 16.51 -22.17 -14.09
CA VAL A 632 17.66 -23.05 -13.83
C VAL A 632 18.92 -22.24 -13.53
N GLU A 633 19.23 -21.20 -14.29
CA GLU A 633 20.38 -20.31 -14.01
C GLU A 633 20.25 -19.62 -12.64
N THR A 634 19.05 -19.15 -12.30
CA THR A 634 18.75 -18.52 -11.01
C THR A 634 18.86 -19.53 -9.85
N ALA A 635 18.40 -20.76 -10.04
CA ALA A 635 18.58 -21.83 -9.07
C ALA A 635 20.06 -22.22 -8.92
N SER A 636 20.83 -22.35 -10.01
CA SER A 636 22.27 -22.64 -9.98
C SER A 636 23.07 -21.56 -9.25
N LYS A 637 22.76 -20.28 -9.47
CA LYS A 637 23.35 -19.15 -8.72
C LYS A 637 23.07 -19.26 -7.21
N ASN A 638 21.85 -19.64 -6.83
CA ASN A 638 21.45 -19.79 -5.43
C ASN A 638 21.94 -21.09 -4.77
N ALA A 639 22.31 -22.12 -5.55
CA ALA A 639 22.86 -23.39 -5.06
C ALA A 639 24.36 -23.30 -4.65
N LEU A 640 25.03 -22.17 -4.91
CA LEU A 640 26.45 -21.96 -4.66
C LEU A 640 26.71 -20.94 -3.54
N VAL A 641 26.31 -21.30 -2.31
CA VAL A 641 26.69 -20.54 -1.09
C VAL A 641 27.94 -21.18 -0.45
N GLU A 642 29.11 -20.89 -1.04
CA GLU A 642 30.41 -21.31 -0.50
C GLU A 642 31.11 -20.14 0.20
N LYS A 643 31.17 -20.17 1.53
CA LYS A 643 32.02 -19.31 2.38
C LYS A 643 32.13 -19.87 3.79
N GLY A 644 33.34 -20.22 4.23
CA GLY A 644 33.65 -20.51 5.63
C GLY A 644 33.64 -21.97 6.09
N GLY A 645 33.49 -22.95 5.19
CA GLY A 645 33.62 -24.38 5.55
C GLY A 645 32.35 -25.00 6.14
N TYR A 646 31.17 -24.62 5.63
CA TYR A 646 29.87 -25.08 6.12
C TYR A 646 29.13 -25.99 5.13
N VAL A 647 28.09 -26.69 5.63
CA VAL A 647 27.37 -27.76 4.92
C VAL A 647 26.76 -27.30 3.59
N ARG A 648 27.25 -27.88 2.50
CA ARG A 648 26.79 -27.63 1.13
C ARG A 648 25.56 -28.48 0.79
N LEU A 649 24.36 -27.98 1.09
CA LEU A 649 23.12 -28.58 0.60
C LEU A 649 23.05 -28.43 -0.93
N ARG A 650 23.27 -29.54 -1.66
CA ARG A 650 23.16 -29.53 -3.12
C ARG A 650 21.68 -29.47 -3.52
N SER A 651 21.37 -28.53 -4.42
CA SER A 651 20.09 -28.50 -5.13
C SER A 651 20.33 -28.44 -6.62
N THR A 652 19.64 -29.29 -7.38
CA THR A 652 19.55 -29.18 -8.85
C THR A 652 18.12 -28.79 -9.23
N LEU A 653 17.99 -27.93 -10.24
CA LEU A 653 16.73 -27.65 -10.91
C LEU A 653 16.85 -28.16 -12.35
N GLU A 654 15.98 -29.09 -12.71
CA GLU A 654 16.00 -29.78 -13.99
C GLU A 654 14.63 -29.65 -14.66
N ARG A 655 14.59 -29.74 -15.99
CA ARG A 655 13.31 -29.80 -16.72
C ARG A 655 12.76 -31.23 -16.65
N HIS A 656 11.47 -31.37 -16.34
CA HIS A 656 10.83 -32.68 -16.29
C HIS A 656 10.66 -33.26 -17.71
N ARG A 657 10.41 -34.57 -17.78
CA ARG A 657 10.32 -35.39 -19.00
C ARG A 657 9.22 -34.94 -19.96
N ASP A 658 8.21 -34.23 -19.48
CA ASP A 658 7.13 -33.64 -20.29
C ASP A 658 7.50 -32.30 -20.95
N GLY A 659 8.64 -31.70 -20.60
CA GLY A 659 9.07 -30.41 -21.13
C GLY A 659 8.29 -29.19 -20.62
N ARG A 660 7.41 -29.33 -19.62
CA ARG A 660 6.62 -28.24 -19.04
C ARG A 660 6.95 -27.99 -17.58
N ARG A 661 6.94 -29.06 -16.78
CA ARG A 661 7.22 -28.97 -15.34
C ARG A 661 8.72 -28.80 -15.09
N LEU A 662 9.08 -28.13 -13.99
CA LEU A 662 10.45 -28.15 -13.45
C LEU A 662 10.51 -29.03 -12.20
N THR A 663 11.59 -29.78 -12.06
CA THR A 663 11.87 -30.67 -10.93
C THR A 663 13.04 -30.12 -10.14
N LEU A 664 12.76 -29.64 -8.93
CA LEU A 664 13.80 -29.29 -7.95
C LEU A 664 14.13 -30.54 -7.12
N ARG A 665 15.40 -30.91 -7.08
CA ARG A 665 15.94 -31.95 -6.20
C ARG A 665 16.84 -31.29 -5.18
N THR A 666 16.52 -31.38 -3.90
CA THR A 666 17.36 -30.85 -2.81
C THR A 666 17.75 -32.01 -1.87
N TRP A 667 19.05 -32.33 -1.83
CA TRP A 667 19.57 -33.25 -0.84
C TRP A 667 19.66 -32.56 0.53
N ALA A 668 19.23 -33.25 1.60
CA ALA A 668 19.47 -32.84 2.97
C ALA A 668 19.47 -34.03 3.94
N PRO A 669 20.23 -33.97 5.05
CA PRO A 669 20.14 -34.96 6.12
C PRO A 669 18.80 -34.82 6.87
N VAL A 670 18.37 -35.87 7.56
CA VAL A 670 17.18 -35.81 8.43
C VAL A 670 17.49 -35.59 9.91
N PHE A 671 18.76 -35.72 10.33
CA PHE A 671 19.20 -35.48 11.70
C PHE A 671 19.96 -34.15 11.82
N HIS A 672 19.78 -33.50 12.96
CA HIS A 672 20.49 -32.30 13.41
C HIS A 672 21.13 -32.61 14.76
N GLU A 673 22.39 -32.23 14.96
CA GLU A 673 23.04 -32.33 16.27
C GLU A 673 22.77 -31.06 17.09
N MET A 674 22.06 -31.22 18.20
CA MET A 674 21.66 -30.17 19.13
C MET A 674 22.40 -30.31 20.45
N GLU A 675 22.98 -29.21 20.93
CA GLU A 675 23.67 -29.15 22.21
C GLU A 675 22.76 -29.62 23.38
N GLY A 676 23.27 -30.53 24.20
CA GLY A 676 22.56 -31.13 25.34
C GLY A 676 21.56 -32.25 25.01
N GLU A 677 20.98 -32.29 23.80
CA GLU A 677 19.98 -33.30 23.39
C GLU A 677 20.54 -34.36 22.41
N GLY A 678 21.67 -34.08 21.74
CA GLY A 678 22.31 -34.98 20.78
C GLY A 678 21.66 -34.93 19.39
N LEU A 679 21.57 -36.09 18.72
CA LEU A 679 20.95 -36.19 17.39
C LEU A 679 19.42 -36.14 17.49
N VAL A 680 18.83 -35.03 17.04
CA VAL A 680 17.38 -34.81 16.96
C VAL A 680 16.90 -34.85 15.51
N TRP A 681 15.67 -35.34 15.30
CA TRP A 681 15.05 -35.39 13.98
C TRP A 681 14.65 -33.98 13.49
N SER A 682 15.16 -33.59 12.32
CA SER A 682 14.94 -32.29 11.66
C SER A 682 14.38 -32.43 10.24
N GLY A 683 13.84 -33.61 9.91
CA GLY A 683 13.32 -33.95 8.59
C GLY A 683 11.83 -33.67 8.40
N ALA A 684 11.40 -33.65 7.14
CA ALA A 684 9.99 -33.49 6.72
C ALA A 684 9.50 -34.67 5.85
N VAL A 685 10.16 -35.84 5.92
CA VAL A 685 10.00 -37.00 5.02
C VAL A 685 8.53 -37.32 4.72
N LEU A 686 7.74 -37.75 5.71
CA LEU A 686 6.34 -38.13 5.48
C LEU A 686 5.45 -36.97 5.01
N ASN A 687 5.82 -35.71 5.30
CA ASN A 687 5.07 -34.52 4.90
C ASN A 687 5.46 -33.99 3.50
N ARG A 688 6.51 -34.55 2.89
CA ARG A 688 6.96 -34.27 1.52
C ARG A 688 6.88 -35.49 0.60
N HIS A 689 6.80 -36.71 1.14
CA HIS A 689 6.67 -37.94 0.37
C HIS A 689 5.33 -38.02 -0.38
N GLY A 690 5.30 -38.74 -1.52
CA GLY A 690 4.13 -38.84 -2.40
C GLY A 690 2.86 -39.35 -1.70
N THR A 691 3.00 -40.22 -0.69
CA THR A 691 1.88 -40.73 0.13
C THR A 691 1.21 -39.68 1.02
N LYS A 692 1.63 -38.41 0.99
CA LYS A 692 0.83 -37.31 1.55
C LYS A 692 -0.47 -37.07 0.75
N PHE A 693 -0.45 -37.37 -0.55
CA PHE A 693 -1.53 -37.05 -1.47
C PHE A 693 -2.50 -38.22 -1.75
N ASP A 694 -2.39 -39.36 -1.05
CA ASP A 694 -3.24 -40.54 -1.31
C ASP A 694 -4.74 -40.23 -1.21
N GLY A 695 -5.13 -39.34 -0.31
CA GLY A 695 -6.51 -38.84 -0.16
C GLY A 695 -6.86 -37.62 -1.01
N HIS A 696 -6.08 -37.29 -2.04
CA HIS A 696 -6.29 -36.13 -2.90
C HIS A 696 -7.02 -36.51 -4.20
N PRO A 697 -8.12 -35.84 -4.60
CA PRO A 697 -8.97 -36.28 -5.70
C PRO A 697 -8.24 -36.38 -7.05
N VAL A 698 -7.20 -35.58 -7.29
CA VAL A 698 -6.36 -35.65 -8.49
C VAL A 698 -5.02 -36.35 -8.21
N PHE A 699 -4.12 -35.72 -7.45
CA PHE A 699 -2.80 -36.32 -7.13
C PHE A 699 -2.79 -37.70 -6.45
N GLY A 700 -3.89 -38.15 -5.84
CA GLY A 700 -3.99 -39.53 -5.33
C GLY A 700 -4.07 -40.58 -6.43
N GLN A 701 -4.46 -40.19 -7.65
CA GLN A 701 -4.60 -41.07 -8.82
C GLN A 701 -3.32 -41.24 -9.65
N VAL A 702 -2.26 -40.44 -9.39
CA VAL A 702 -0.97 -40.52 -10.10
C VAL A 702 0.10 -41.19 -9.24
N GLU A 703 1.13 -41.74 -9.89
CA GLU A 703 2.25 -42.41 -9.21
C GLU A 703 3.01 -41.49 -8.25
N ASN A 704 3.60 -42.07 -7.20
CA ASN A 704 4.20 -41.32 -6.10
C ASN A 704 5.27 -40.30 -6.53
N CYS A 705 6.06 -40.63 -7.55
CA CYS A 705 7.13 -39.81 -8.12
C CYS A 705 6.63 -38.65 -9.01
N GLU A 706 5.39 -38.74 -9.51
CA GLU A 706 4.74 -37.73 -10.36
C GLU A 706 3.90 -36.71 -9.56
N ARG A 707 3.90 -36.81 -8.23
CA ARG A 707 3.16 -35.92 -7.32
C ARG A 707 3.93 -34.62 -7.05
N PRO A 708 3.27 -33.52 -6.62
CA PRO A 708 3.92 -32.22 -6.45
C PRO A 708 5.10 -32.19 -5.48
N ASN A 709 5.11 -33.10 -4.50
CA ASN A 709 6.26 -33.36 -3.64
C ASN A 709 6.43 -34.88 -3.53
N HIS A 710 7.68 -35.33 -3.52
CA HIS A 710 8.08 -36.71 -3.27
C HIS A 710 9.44 -36.75 -2.51
N VAL A 711 9.83 -37.89 -1.94
CA VAL A 711 11.11 -38.05 -1.21
C VAL A 711 11.72 -39.40 -1.52
N VAL A 712 12.94 -39.40 -2.03
CA VAL A 712 13.77 -40.60 -2.25
C VAL A 712 14.99 -40.57 -1.32
N TRP A 713 15.67 -41.70 -1.21
CA TRP A 713 16.97 -41.81 -0.52
C TRP A 713 18.05 -40.97 -1.21
N GLY A 714 19.17 -40.72 -0.51
CA GLY A 714 20.29 -39.91 -1.04
C GLY A 714 20.92 -40.44 -2.33
N ASP A 715 20.88 -41.75 -2.54
CA ASP A 715 21.31 -42.45 -3.76
C ASP A 715 20.26 -42.42 -4.90
N GLY A 716 19.10 -41.81 -4.65
CA GLY A 716 17.96 -41.77 -5.58
C GLY A 716 17.05 -43.00 -5.52
N SER A 717 17.28 -43.97 -4.62
CA SER A 717 16.42 -45.14 -4.47
C SER A 717 15.09 -44.81 -3.78
N GLU A 718 14.03 -45.51 -4.17
CA GLU A 718 12.68 -45.35 -3.61
C GLU A 718 12.61 -45.82 -2.15
N MET A 719 11.75 -45.18 -1.35
CA MET A 719 11.45 -45.64 0.02
C MET A 719 10.49 -46.82 -0.03
N SER A 720 10.86 -47.94 0.59
CA SER A 720 9.99 -49.11 0.67
C SER A 720 8.83 -48.88 1.64
N GLU A 721 7.69 -49.52 1.38
CA GLU A 721 6.49 -49.34 2.21
C GLU A 721 6.71 -49.78 3.67
N ASN A 722 7.65 -50.70 3.93
CA ASN A 722 8.06 -51.08 5.29
C ASN A 722 8.77 -49.93 6.03
N GLU A 723 9.70 -49.22 5.36
CA GLU A 723 10.40 -48.06 5.91
C GLU A 723 9.43 -46.89 6.13
N LEU A 724 8.50 -46.66 5.19
CA LEU A 724 7.44 -45.66 5.31
C LEU A 724 6.47 -45.97 6.46
N GLU A 725 6.09 -47.22 6.64
CA GLU A 725 5.18 -47.65 7.71
C GLU A 725 5.88 -47.67 9.08
N GLU A 726 7.18 -47.92 9.15
CA GLU A 726 7.99 -47.70 10.35
C GLU A 726 8.03 -46.21 10.74
N LEU A 727 8.28 -45.32 9.77
CA LEU A 727 8.20 -43.87 9.96
C LEU A 727 6.80 -43.44 10.43
N ARG A 728 5.72 -43.97 9.86
CA ARG A 728 4.33 -43.65 10.31
C ARG A 728 4.13 -44.08 11.76
N ARG A 729 4.54 -45.29 12.14
CA ARG A 729 4.44 -45.80 13.52
C ARG A 729 5.24 -44.98 14.53
N ALA A 730 6.48 -44.60 14.22
CA ALA A 730 7.28 -43.72 15.06
C ALA A 730 6.64 -42.32 15.20
N THR A 731 6.19 -41.75 14.08
CA THR A 731 5.50 -40.45 14.02
C THR A 731 4.27 -40.42 14.92
N GLU A 732 3.41 -41.44 14.82
CA GLU A 732 2.18 -41.53 15.64
C GLU A 732 2.50 -41.66 17.13
N ARG A 733 3.47 -42.51 17.52
CA ARG A 733 3.91 -42.66 18.93
C ARG A 733 4.47 -41.37 19.52
N CYS A 734 5.20 -40.59 18.73
CA CYS A 734 5.77 -39.31 19.16
C CYS A 734 4.78 -38.13 19.08
N THR A 735 3.57 -38.32 18.52
CA THR A 735 2.59 -37.25 18.30
C THR A 735 1.79 -36.91 19.55
N ARG A 736 1.97 -35.70 20.05
CA ARG A 736 1.05 -35.03 20.99
C ARG A 736 0.01 -34.24 20.19
N ARG A 737 -1.26 -34.30 20.62
CA ARG A 737 -2.39 -33.62 19.98
C ARG A 737 -2.89 -32.50 20.87
N ILE A 738 -2.93 -31.27 20.34
CA ILE A 738 -3.31 -30.05 21.07
C ILE A 738 -4.54 -29.46 20.41
N GLU A 739 -5.64 -29.39 21.16
CA GLU A 739 -6.79 -28.58 20.79
C GLU A 739 -6.53 -27.12 21.18
N LEU A 740 -6.39 -26.26 20.18
CA LEU A 740 -6.30 -24.81 20.36
C LEU A 740 -7.69 -24.19 20.14
N THR A 741 -7.95 -23.08 20.83
CA THR A 741 -9.18 -22.30 20.81
C THR A 741 -8.95 -20.88 20.27
N ASP A 742 -10.03 -20.15 19.97
CA ASP A 742 -9.97 -18.79 19.41
C ASP A 742 -9.15 -17.83 20.30
N GLY A 743 -8.00 -17.40 19.81
CA GLY A 743 -7.05 -16.51 20.48
C GLY A 743 -5.85 -17.21 21.13
N ASP A 744 -5.74 -18.54 21.08
CA ASP A 744 -4.60 -19.23 21.68
C ASP A 744 -3.31 -19.00 20.89
N VAL A 745 -2.23 -18.69 21.62
CA VAL A 745 -0.89 -18.42 21.07
C VAL A 745 0.04 -19.54 21.50
N MET A 746 0.64 -20.25 20.56
CA MET A 746 1.53 -21.38 20.82
C MET A 746 2.93 -21.10 20.30
N ILE A 747 3.92 -21.04 21.19
CA ILE A 747 5.35 -20.88 20.83
C ILE A 747 6.01 -22.25 20.87
N VAL A 748 6.82 -22.58 19.86
CA VAL A 748 7.43 -23.90 19.64
C VAL A 748 8.90 -23.75 19.25
N ASP A 749 9.77 -24.59 19.84
CA ASP A 749 11.13 -24.83 19.38
C ASP A 749 11.10 -25.77 18.17
N ASN A 750 11.44 -25.25 16.99
CA ASN A 750 11.37 -25.96 15.71
C ASN A 750 12.43 -27.08 15.56
N LEU A 751 13.47 -27.09 16.40
CA LEU A 751 14.49 -28.14 16.40
C LEU A 751 14.09 -29.27 17.33
N ARG A 752 13.55 -28.92 18.52
CA ARG A 752 13.12 -29.89 19.52
C ARG A 752 11.76 -30.52 19.22
N LEU A 753 10.88 -29.82 18.50
CA LEU A 753 9.54 -30.29 18.16
C LEU A 753 9.20 -30.07 16.68
N GLN A 754 8.79 -31.16 16.03
CA GLN A 754 8.05 -31.10 14.77
C GLN A 754 6.62 -30.59 15.00
N HIS A 755 5.98 -30.05 13.97
CA HIS A 755 4.58 -29.58 14.05
C HIS A 755 3.74 -30.03 12.84
N GLY A 756 2.42 -30.01 13.01
CA GLY A 756 1.45 -30.46 12.00
C GLY A 756 0.00 -30.09 12.33
N ARG A 757 -0.94 -30.55 11.51
CA ARG A 757 -2.38 -30.26 11.61
C ARG A 757 -3.21 -31.48 11.19
N SER A 758 -4.10 -31.95 12.06
CA SER A 758 -5.09 -32.99 11.73
C SER A 758 -6.03 -32.57 10.59
N LYS A 759 -6.66 -33.54 9.91
CA LYS A 759 -7.78 -33.26 9.00
C LYS A 759 -8.91 -32.51 9.72
N PHE A 760 -9.65 -31.66 9.00
CA PHE A 760 -10.83 -30.97 9.56
C PHE A 760 -11.89 -30.63 8.50
N GLU A 761 -13.13 -30.50 8.95
CA GLU A 761 -14.31 -30.18 8.12
C GLU A 761 -14.67 -28.68 8.16
N GLY A 762 -15.39 -28.22 7.13
CA GLY A 762 -15.83 -26.82 6.99
C GLY A 762 -15.08 -25.99 5.94
N GLY A 763 -14.36 -26.65 5.02
CA GLY A 763 -13.77 -26.02 3.83
C GLY A 763 -12.49 -25.21 4.07
N GLN A 764 -11.91 -24.72 2.97
CA GLN A 764 -10.64 -23.98 2.96
C GLN A 764 -10.82 -22.52 3.40
N GLY A 765 -11.20 -22.32 4.66
CA GLY A 765 -11.44 -21.00 5.25
C GLY A 765 -12.07 -21.04 6.64
N GLY A 766 -12.56 -22.19 7.11
CA GLY A 766 -13.20 -22.32 8.42
C GLY A 766 -12.28 -21.99 9.61
N ARG A 767 -10.98 -22.28 9.49
CA ARG A 767 -9.93 -22.00 10.49
C ARG A 767 -9.01 -20.89 9.98
N LEU A 768 -8.64 -19.92 10.81
CA LEU A 768 -7.64 -18.89 10.52
C LEU A 768 -6.49 -19.01 11.54
N MET A 769 -5.29 -19.36 11.08
CA MET A 769 -4.08 -19.47 11.89
C MET A 769 -2.94 -18.66 11.26
N GLY A 770 -2.26 -17.88 12.08
CA GLY A 770 -1.00 -17.21 11.73
C GLY A 770 0.22 -17.98 12.22
N VAL A 771 1.35 -17.86 11.52
CA VAL A 771 2.68 -18.27 11.99
C VAL A 771 3.68 -17.13 11.83
N MET A 772 4.56 -16.97 12.81
CA MET A 772 5.71 -16.07 12.76
C MET A 772 7.00 -16.86 13.04
N ILE A 773 8.03 -16.62 12.24
CA ILE A 773 9.38 -17.18 12.40
C ILE A 773 10.22 -16.23 13.27
N LEU A 774 10.93 -16.78 14.26
CA LEU A 774 11.83 -16.05 15.15
C LEU A 774 13.17 -16.78 15.30
N GLY A 775 14.26 -16.08 14.98
CA GLY A 775 15.64 -16.59 15.11
C GLY A 775 16.01 -17.66 14.10
N SER A 776 17.32 -17.87 13.93
CA SER A 776 17.87 -18.83 12.97
C SER A 776 19.11 -19.53 13.52
N VAL A 777 19.23 -20.83 13.28
CA VAL A 777 20.40 -21.66 13.63
C VAL A 777 20.99 -22.23 12.34
N GLN A 778 22.31 -22.43 12.27
CA GLN A 778 22.92 -23.18 11.17
C GLN A 778 22.75 -24.69 11.40
N ARG A 779 22.51 -25.45 10.32
CA ARG A 779 22.29 -26.89 10.40
C ARG A 779 23.60 -27.63 10.69
N ASN A 780 23.87 -27.84 11.98
CA ASN A 780 24.89 -28.79 12.43
C ASN A 780 24.40 -30.23 12.16
N CYS A 781 25.19 -31.06 11.49
CA CYS A 781 24.81 -32.44 11.16
C CYS A 781 26.04 -33.29 10.82
N VAL A 782 25.95 -34.58 11.14
CA VAL A 782 26.91 -35.58 10.67
C VAL A 782 26.74 -35.72 9.16
N LEU A 783 27.80 -35.45 8.40
CA LEU A 783 27.83 -35.70 6.96
C LEU A 783 28.22 -37.16 6.68
N PRO A 784 27.65 -37.80 5.65
CA PRO A 784 28.20 -39.04 5.10
C PRO A 784 29.67 -38.87 4.72
N SER A 785 30.53 -39.80 5.13
CA SER A 785 31.94 -39.81 4.77
C SER A 785 32.13 -40.19 3.30
N ASP A 786 32.47 -39.21 2.45
CA ASP A 786 32.88 -39.37 1.04
C ASP A 786 31.95 -40.22 0.15
N ALA A 787 30.65 -40.25 0.47
CA ALA A 787 29.64 -40.84 -0.39
C ALA A 787 29.53 -40.02 -1.70
N ALA A 788 29.85 -40.65 -2.83
CA ALA A 788 29.88 -40.00 -4.14
C ALA A 788 28.46 -39.68 -4.64
N VAL A 789 28.08 -38.41 -4.48
CA VAL A 789 26.86 -37.74 -4.97
C VAL A 789 27.27 -36.45 -5.68
#